data_AF-A0A9N9FMX6-F1
#
_entry.id   AF-A0A9N9FMX6-F1
#
_cell.length_a   1.000
_cell.length_b   1.000
_cell.length_c   1.000
_cell.angle_alpha   90.00
_cell.angle_beta   90.00
_cell.angle_gamma   90.00
#
_symmetry.space_group_name_H-M   'P 1'
#
loop_
_entity.id
_entity.type
_entity.pdbx_description
1 polymer ?
#
loop_
_entity_poly.entity_id
_entity_poly.type
_entity_poly.pdbx_seq_one_letter_code
_entity_poly.pdbx_strand_id
1 'polypeptide(L)'
;MPTLHVQPTRRWYLITLPPLSQSVSKNSPTSDIQTRAESLLRDENTLYEKTNTLSASDRSFYSSMLKSGTLKDKISTLCVLIDESAIHTVKSLDMLMGMVRKKSRHEALLALESMKNLMIETLLPDRKLKYFRDQPLGDPKVTSSHLIIWAFENHLKTCYFEMIRVIEALSHDVLVHVRQQMLEFIFELLREKPEQEQNLLKLFINKLGDQDKKIASKASFLVQKLLEVHPNMKIFVVREIEQLILLPNANAHAQYYGILSLSQLMLNKKQVDVANKLVDIYFAMFRKLLGINANNENDGNKKNKKSKDVKKGKTSGSKGKKANNNENKASLYVEEESLNSKILAAVLTGVNRAFPFAKIDDKVYDKNIDTLFRITYSGTFNISIQALVLIFHISSVKESVTDRFYRTLYESLLDPRLITTSKQAMYMNLLFKALRADKLLARVKAFVKRIVQTAAHHEPPFICGVFISLSKLIQEKPGLKAMMLQPEGYDVHDIVLESKTKKSKKRTITDVDADVSNTPDSSSLKYDPHKRAPQYSNADKTCLWELCPFIDHFHPSVSLYATQLLDGIQNTTEPDLQLHTLSHFLERFVYRNPKKKDMKETVAITNKASTSANMEVNVNSEEFWRTKIEDVPVDQIFFHKYFTQKLSSEGVTRKKKKERKVADNDKETDSEEEEEIWRAIVADRPEDKRAKIKVDTAESQSKGKRKSKRQKLKHLPTFASFDDYASMLDD
;
A
#
# COMPACT_ATOMS: atom_id res chain seq x y z
N MET A 1 -10.50 -44.27 -53.22
CA MET A 1 -10.28 -42.84 -52.89
C MET A 1 -9.22 -42.78 -51.81
N PRO A 2 -8.17 -41.95 -51.92
CA PRO A 2 -7.19 -41.83 -50.85
C PRO A 2 -7.89 -41.25 -49.61
N THR A 3 -7.89 -41.99 -48.51
CA THR A 3 -8.46 -41.58 -47.23
C THR A 3 -7.39 -40.89 -46.40
N LEU A 4 -7.74 -39.78 -45.75
CA LEU A 4 -6.84 -39.10 -44.79
C LEU A 4 -6.45 -40.09 -43.66
N HIS A 5 -5.20 -40.03 -43.21
CA HIS A 5 -4.69 -40.86 -42.11
C HIS A 5 -5.17 -40.33 -40.75
N VAL A 6 -5.49 -39.04 -40.69
CA VAL A 6 -6.01 -38.32 -39.54
C VAL A 6 -7.25 -37.54 -39.97
N GLN A 7 -8.34 -37.64 -39.18
CA GLN A 7 -9.57 -36.93 -39.50
C GLN A 7 -9.46 -35.44 -39.15
N PRO A 8 -10.02 -34.53 -39.98
CA PRO A 8 -10.04 -33.10 -39.70
C PRO A 8 -10.80 -32.83 -38.41
N THR A 9 -10.13 -32.20 -37.44
CA THR A 9 -10.73 -31.84 -36.16
C THR A 9 -10.20 -30.49 -35.70
N ARG A 10 -11.08 -29.71 -35.06
CA ARG A 10 -10.73 -28.42 -34.47
C ARG A 10 -9.63 -28.51 -33.41
N ARG A 11 -9.63 -29.60 -32.62
CA ARG A 11 -8.66 -29.85 -31.55
C ARG A 11 -7.85 -31.11 -31.85
N TRP A 12 -6.72 -30.90 -32.49
CA TRP A 12 -5.79 -31.97 -32.91
C TRP A 12 -5.35 -32.92 -31.78
N TYR A 13 -5.28 -32.42 -30.54
CA TYR A 13 -4.86 -33.19 -29.37
C TYR A 13 -5.94 -34.10 -28.77
N LEU A 14 -7.18 -34.04 -29.26
CA LEU A 14 -8.27 -34.94 -28.84
C LEU A 14 -8.38 -36.20 -29.72
N ILE A 15 -7.53 -36.34 -30.73
CA ILE A 15 -7.54 -37.47 -31.64
C ILE A 15 -7.04 -38.72 -30.90
N THR A 16 -7.89 -39.75 -30.83
CA THR A 16 -7.58 -41.01 -30.17
C THR A 16 -6.63 -41.83 -31.04
N LEU A 17 -5.42 -42.07 -30.52
CA LEU A 17 -4.42 -42.91 -31.17
C LEU A 17 -4.37 -44.32 -30.55
N PRO A 18 -3.99 -45.35 -31.33
CA PRO A 18 -3.76 -46.69 -30.80
C PRO A 18 -2.77 -46.67 -29.63
N PRO A 19 -3.05 -47.36 -28.51
CA PRO A 19 -2.19 -47.29 -27.32
C PRO A 19 -0.83 -47.95 -27.57
N LEU A 20 0.23 -47.19 -27.27
CA LEU A 20 1.63 -47.64 -27.32
C LEU A 20 2.03 -48.27 -25.98
N SER A 21 2.95 -49.23 -26.03
CA SER A 21 3.61 -49.78 -24.84
C SER A 21 4.64 -48.76 -24.34
N GLN A 22 4.53 -48.33 -23.07
CA GLN A 22 5.35 -47.25 -22.49
C GLN A 22 6.84 -47.60 -22.27
N SER A 23 7.39 -48.55 -23.01
CA SER A 23 8.76 -49.00 -22.88
C SER A 23 9.38 -49.03 -24.27
N VAL A 24 10.28 -48.09 -24.57
CA VAL A 24 11.54 -48.36 -25.29
C VAL A 24 12.42 -47.09 -25.39
N SER A 25 13.71 -47.34 -25.07
CA SER A 25 14.99 -46.65 -25.38
C SER A 25 15.00 -45.31 -26.13
N LYS A 26 15.77 -44.35 -25.57
CA LYS A 26 16.09 -43.02 -26.12
C LYS A 26 17.06 -43.02 -27.33
N ASN A 27 17.46 -44.18 -27.86
CA ASN A 27 18.61 -44.31 -28.77
C ASN A 27 18.25 -44.73 -30.21
N SER A 28 17.10 -44.34 -30.75
CA SER A 28 16.77 -44.54 -32.18
C SER A 28 17.37 -43.41 -33.05
N PRO A 29 17.85 -43.66 -34.28
CA PRO A 29 18.22 -42.60 -35.21
C PRO A 29 16.98 -41.74 -35.55
N THR A 30 16.94 -40.52 -35.01
CA THR A 30 15.75 -39.66 -35.03
C THR A 30 15.58 -38.88 -36.33
N SER A 31 16.65 -38.59 -37.07
CA SER A 31 16.61 -37.73 -38.26
C SER A 31 15.78 -38.31 -39.40
N ASP A 32 15.95 -39.60 -39.67
CA ASP A 32 15.32 -40.26 -40.82
C ASP A 32 13.83 -40.46 -40.59
N ILE A 33 13.47 -40.86 -39.37
CA ILE A 33 12.07 -40.99 -38.92
C ILE A 33 11.38 -39.62 -38.90
N GLN A 34 12.07 -38.58 -38.47
CA GLN A 34 11.54 -37.21 -38.49
C GLN A 34 11.30 -36.74 -39.94
N THR A 35 12.25 -36.98 -40.84
CA THR A 35 12.13 -36.57 -42.25
C THR A 35 10.94 -37.29 -42.92
N ARG A 36 10.76 -38.57 -42.62
CA ARG A 36 9.59 -39.35 -43.06
C ARG A 36 8.28 -38.83 -42.45
N ALA A 37 8.27 -38.45 -41.17
CA ALA A 37 7.09 -37.92 -40.53
C ALA A 37 6.68 -36.55 -41.13
N GLU A 38 7.66 -35.70 -41.43
CA GLU A 38 7.45 -34.42 -42.10
C GLU A 38 6.96 -34.59 -43.55
N SER A 39 7.46 -35.59 -44.28
CA SER A 39 6.94 -35.90 -45.62
C SER A 39 5.50 -36.39 -45.56
N LEU A 40 5.17 -37.29 -44.62
CA LEU A 40 3.80 -37.76 -44.42
C LEU A 40 2.82 -36.62 -44.07
N LEU A 41 3.23 -35.71 -43.19
CA LEU A 41 2.43 -34.52 -42.86
C LEU A 41 2.21 -33.63 -44.10
N ARG A 42 3.25 -33.41 -44.93
CA ARG A 42 3.11 -32.65 -46.18
C ARG A 42 2.16 -33.33 -47.15
N ASP A 43 2.32 -34.64 -47.35
CA ASP A 43 1.48 -35.43 -48.24
C ASP A 43 0.01 -35.36 -47.80
N GLU A 44 -0.24 -35.49 -46.50
CA GLU A 44 -1.57 -35.37 -45.91
C GLU A 44 -2.17 -33.96 -46.07
N ASN A 45 -1.37 -32.90 -45.93
CA ASN A 45 -1.84 -31.53 -46.17
C ASN A 45 -2.17 -31.29 -47.65
N THR A 46 -1.38 -31.83 -48.58
CA THR A 46 -1.69 -31.73 -50.02
C THR A 46 -2.91 -32.56 -50.41
N LEU A 47 -3.13 -33.69 -49.73
CA LEU A 47 -4.33 -34.48 -49.92
C LEU A 47 -5.55 -33.71 -49.42
N TYR A 48 -5.48 -33.14 -48.21
CA TYR A 48 -6.54 -32.32 -47.65
C TYR A 48 -6.89 -31.13 -48.55
N GLU A 49 -5.91 -30.40 -49.09
CA GLU A 49 -6.17 -29.30 -50.04
C GLU A 49 -6.97 -29.75 -51.28
N LYS A 50 -6.76 -30.99 -51.75
CA LYS A 50 -7.49 -31.56 -52.89
C LYS A 50 -8.88 -32.09 -52.49
N THR A 51 -9.00 -32.72 -51.33
CA THR A 51 -10.22 -33.37 -50.85
C THR A 51 -11.12 -32.49 -49.98
N ASN A 52 -10.65 -31.30 -49.56
CA ASN A 52 -11.32 -30.47 -48.54
C ASN A 52 -12.82 -30.31 -48.82
N THR A 53 -13.67 -30.50 -47.83
CA THR A 53 -15.13 -30.53 -48.01
C THR A 53 -15.77 -29.16 -48.24
N LEU A 54 -14.98 -28.07 -48.25
CA LEU A 54 -15.47 -26.73 -48.58
C LEU A 54 -16.03 -26.67 -50.02
N SER A 55 -17.21 -26.05 -50.15
CA SER A 55 -17.87 -25.77 -51.44
C SER A 55 -16.92 -25.03 -52.37
N ALA A 56 -17.03 -25.26 -53.69
CA ALA A 56 -16.22 -24.57 -54.68
C ALA A 56 -16.33 -23.03 -54.58
N SER A 57 -17.52 -22.53 -54.19
CA SER A 57 -17.76 -21.12 -53.86
C SER A 57 -16.86 -20.64 -52.72
N ASP A 58 -16.83 -21.37 -51.61
CA ASP A 58 -16.15 -20.97 -50.38
C ASP A 58 -14.64 -21.00 -50.58
N ARG A 59 -14.12 -21.97 -51.32
CA ARG A 59 -12.69 -22.00 -51.69
C ARG A 59 -12.31 -20.78 -52.53
N SER A 60 -13.13 -20.43 -53.53
CA SER A 60 -12.88 -19.24 -54.35
C SER A 60 -12.95 -17.95 -53.50
N PHE A 61 -13.89 -17.88 -52.55
CA PHE A 61 -14.06 -16.76 -51.63
C PHE A 61 -12.86 -16.59 -50.70
N TYR A 62 -12.44 -17.65 -50.01
CA TYR A 62 -11.26 -17.62 -49.14
C TYR A 62 -9.98 -17.33 -49.93
N SER A 63 -9.82 -17.90 -51.13
CA SER A 63 -8.65 -17.60 -51.97
C SER A 63 -8.62 -16.14 -52.45
N SER A 64 -9.79 -15.53 -52.68
CA SER A 64 -9.92 -14.12 -53.04
C SER A 64 -9.57 -13.23 -51.86
N MET A 65 -10.10 -13.53 -50.66
CA MET A 65 -9.75 -12.81 -49.43
C MET A 65 -8.25 -12.88 -49.11
N LEU A 66 -7.61 -14.03 -49.29
CA LEU A 66 -6.16 -14.19 -49.07
C LEU A 66 -5.32 -13.38 -50.08
N LYS A 67 -5.77 -13.25 -51.33
CA LYS A 67 -5.06 -12.52 -52.39
C LYS A 67 -5.30 -11.01 -52.30
N SER A 68 -6.57 -10.58 -52.38
CA SER A 68 -6.96 -9.17 -52.54
C SER A 68 -7.66 -8.55 -51.32
N GLY A 69 -7.96 -9.33 -50.27
CA GLY A 69 -8.62 -8.82 -49.06
C GLY A 69 -7.78 -7.85 -48.24
N THR A 70 -8.39 -7.17 -47.28
CA THR A 70 -7.65 -6.32 -46.34
C THR A 70 -6.79 -7.16 -45.41
N LEU A 71 -5.82 -6.54 -44.73
CA LEU A 71 -4.94 -7.25 -43.79
C LEU A 71 -5.72 -7.98 -42.70
N LYS A 72 -6.78 -7.37 -42.18
CA LYS A 72 -7.67 -8.00 -41.19
C LYS A 72 -8.44 -9.18 -41.79
N ASP A 73 -8.91 -9.05 -43.02
CA ASP A 73 -9.63 -10.14 -43.71
C ASP A 73 -8.69 -11.32 -44.01
N LYS A 74 -7.44 -11.04 -44.41
CA LYS A 74 -6.40 -12.05 -44.61
C LYS A 74 -6.13 -12.84 -43.33
N ILE A 75 -5.89 -12.14 -42.21
CA ILE A 75 -5.64 -12.77 -40.91
C ILE A 75 -6.87 -13.58 -40.46
N SER A 76 -8.07 -13.00 -40.56
CA SER A 76 -9.31 -13.69 -40.15
C SER A 76 -9.55 -14.95 -40.98
N THR A 77 -9.30 -14.89 -42.29
CA THR A 77 -9.39 -16.06 -43.18
C THR A 77 -8.38 -17.14 -42.78
N LEU A 78 -7.13 -16.76 -42.48
CA LEU A 78 -6.12 -17.70 -42.00
C LEU A 78 -6.53 -18.35 -40.67
N CYS A 79 -7.09 -17.58 -39.73
CA CYS A 79 -7.58 -18.11 -38.46
C CYS A 79 -8.70 -19.13 -38.65
N VAL A 80 -9.68 -18.86 -39.51
CA VAL A 80 -10.79 -19.80 -39.80
C VAL A 80 -10.27 -21.10 -40.39
N LEU A 81 -9.36 -21.03 -41.37
CA LEU A 81 -8.77 -22.22 -41.98
C LEU A 81 -8.01 -23.08 -40.94
N ILE A 82 -7.27 -22.43 -40.03
CA ILE A 82 -6.54 -23.13 -38.96
C ILE A 82 -7.50 -23.74 -37.93
N ASP A 83 -8.62 -23.06 -37.64
CA ASP A 83 -9.62 -23.52 -36.68
C ASP A 83 -10.42 -24.73 -37.19
N GLU A 84 -10.62 -24.88 -38.49
CA GLU A 84 -11.24 -26.08 -39.08
C GLU A 84 -10.40 -27.34 -38.85
N SER A 85 -9.11 -27.28 -39.19
CA SER A 85 -8.17 -28.36 -38.88
C SER A 85 -6.71 -27.92 -38.93
N ALA A 86 -6.14 -27.69 -37.75
CA ALA A 86 -4.77 -27.21 -37.61
C ALA A 86 -3.71 -28.14 -38.20
N ILE A 87 -3.89 -29.46 -38.10
CA ILE A 87 -2.94 -30.46 -38.65
C ILE A 87 -2.83 -30.31 -40.17
N HIS A 88 -3.95 -30.05 -40.84
CA HIS A 88 -4.01 -30.06 -42.31
C HIS A 88 -3.65 -28.71 -42.94
N THR A 89 -3.67 -27.63 -42.16
CA THR A 89 -3.44 -26.26 -42.65
C THR A 89 -2.13 -25.66 -42.13
N VAL A 90 -1.04 -26.44 -42.14
CA VAL A 90 0.30 -25.97 -41.71
C VAL A 90 0.77 -24.77 -42.53
N LYS A 91 0.49 -24.73 -43.85
CA LYS A 91 0.85 -23.58 -44.71
C LYS A 91 0.18 -22.29 -44.26
N SER A 92 -1.07 -22.35 -43.79
CA SER A 92 -1.80 -21.19 -43.27
C SER A 92 -1.20 -20.69 -41.96
N LEU A 93 -0.77 -21.62 -41.10
CA LEU A 93 -0.06 -21.29 -39.86
C LEU A 93 1.30 -20.62 -40.15
N ASP A 94 2.06 -21.16 -41.10
CA ASP A 94 3.33 -20.58 -41.56
C ASP A 94 3.13 -19.20 -42.19
N MET A 95 2.08 -19.00 -42.98
CA MET A 95 1.74 -17.70 -43.57
C MET A 95 1.39 -16.67 -42.49
N LEU A 96 0.60 -17.06 -41.49
CA LEU A 96 0.27 -16.21 -40.35
C LEU A 96 1.53 -15.86 -39.54
N MET A 97 2.39 -16.83 -39.26
CA MET A 97 3.68 -16.60 -38.60
C MET A 97 4.60 -15.71 -39.45
N GLY A 98 4.53 -15.82 -40.77
CA GLY A 98 5.20 -14.92 -41.70
C GLY A 98 4.73 -13.46 -41.56
N MET A 99 3.42 -13.23 -41.37
CA MET A 99 2.86 -11.91 -41.09
C MET A 99 3.31 -11.36 -39.73
N VAL A 100 3.40 -12.22 -38.71
CA VAL A 100 3.92 -11.85 -37.38
C VAL A 100 5.39 -11.43 -37.44
N ARG A 101 6.21 -12.04 -38.30
CA ARG A 101 7.64 -11.69 -38.48
C ARG A 101 7.88 -10.42 -39.29
N LYS A 102 6.86 -9.84 -39.93
CA LYS A 102 7.07 -8.68 -40.80
C LYS A 102 7.54 -7.46 -40.02
N LYS A 103 8.31 -6.61 -40.71
CA LYS A 103 8.80 -5.34 -40.15
C LYS A 103 7.69 -4.31 -39.89
N SER A 104 6.54 -4.45 -40.53
CA SER A 104 5.40 -3.56 -40.31
C SER A 104 4.80 -3.81 -38.92
N ARG A 105 4.99 -2.85 -38.00
CA ARG A 105 4.50 -2.94 -36.61
C ARG A 105 2.99 -3.21 -36.54
N HIS A 106 2.19 -2.53 -37.37
CA HIS A 106 0.74 -2.70 -37.35
C HIS A 106 0.31 -4.11 -37.81
N GLU A 107 0.92 -4.61 -38.88
CA GLU A 107 0.66 -5.96 -39.38
C GLU A 107 1.07 -7.03 -38.37
N ALA A 108 2.27 -6.90 -37.81
CA ALA A 108 2.80 -7.83 -36.84
C ALA A 108 1.92 -7.88 -35.57
N LEU A 109 1.46 -6.73 -35.06
CA LEU A 109 0.61 -6.69 -33.87
C LEU A 109 -0.74 -7.35 -34.07
N LEU A 110 -1.42 -7.05 -35.19
CA LEU A 110 -2.71 -7.67 -35.50
C LEU A 110 -2.57 -9.18 -35.71
N ALA A 111 -1.55 -9.61 -36.45
CA ALA A 111 -1.29 -11.02 -36.69
C ALA A 111 -0.94 -11.75 -35.39
N LEU A 112 -0.15 -11.11 -34.51
CA LEU A 112 0.28 -11.68 -33.23
C LEU A 112 -0.89 -11.79 -32.25
N GLU A 113 -1.79 -10.81 -32.22
CA GLU A 113 -3.01 -10.86 -31.42
C GLU A 113 -3.90 -12.05 -31.81
N SER A 114 -4.15 -12.21 -33.12
CA SER A 114 -4.92 -13.33 -33.64
C SER A 114 -4.23 -14.67 -33.41
N MET A 115 -2.91 -14.74 -33.57
CA MET A 115 -2.12 -15.94 -33.31
C MET A 115 -2.16 -16.33 -31.82
N LYS A 116 -2.05 -15.37 -30.91
CA LYS A 116 -2.18 -15.59 -29.45
C LYS A 116 -3.57 -16.13 -29.10
N ASN A 117 -4.66 -15.54 -29.62
CA ASN A 117 -6.01 -16.03 -29.37
C ASN A 117 -6.18 -17.48 -29.85
N LEU A 118 -5.70 -17.77 -31.05
CA LEU A 118 -5.77 -19.10 -31.65
C LEU A 118 -4.93 -20.14 -30.87
N MET A 119 -3.76 -19.73 -30.33
CA MET A 119 -2.97 -20.57 -29.43
C MET A 119 -3.73 -20.92 -28.14
N ILE A 120 -4.38 -19.95 -27.52
CA ILE A 120 -5.10 -20.13 -26.24
C ILE A 120 -6.36 -20.99 -26.43
N GLU A 121 -7.16 -20.69 -27.45
CA GLU A 121 -8.51 -21.26 -27.61
C GLU A 121 -8.50 -22.67 -28.22
N THR A 122 -7.61 -22.93 -29.20
CA THR A 122 -7.75 -24.11 -30.08
C THR A 122 -6.48 -24.93 -30.21
N LEU A 123 -5.29 -24.32 -30.38
CA LEU A 123 -4.06 -25.08 -30.66
C LEU A 123 -3.38 -25.69 -29.45
N LEU A 124 -3.31 -24.99 -28.30
CA LEU A 124 -2.54 -25.47 -27.17
C LEU A 124 -3.37 -26.41 -26.27
N PRO A 125 -2.90 -27.65 -26.04
CA PRO A 125 -3.51 -28.55 -25.05
C PRO A 125 -3.24 -28.06 -23.62
N ASP A 126 -3.94 -28.65 -22.63
CA ASP A 126 -3.69 -28.37 -21.20
C ASP A 126 -2.34 -28.93 -20.70
N ARG A 127 -1.70 -29.78 -21.51
CA ARG A 127 -0.35 -30.31 -21.28
C ARG A 127 0.69 -29.52 -22.09
N LYS A 128 1.95 -29.60 -21.67
CA LYS A 128 3.08 -29.05 -22.45
C LYS A 128 3.27 -29.80 -23.77
N LEU A 129 3.68 -29.08 -24.81
CA LEU A 129 4.05 -29.65 -26.10
C LEU A 129 5.36 -30.43 -25.99
N LYS A 130 5.50 -31.52 -26.72
CA LYS A 130 6.72 -32.35 -26.78
C LYS A 130 7.48 -32.11 -28.07
N TYR A 131 8.81 -32.16 -28.01
CA TYR A 131 9.61 -32.21 -29.23
C TYR A 131 9.49 -33.60 -29.88
N PHE A 132 9.73 -33.69 -31.18
CA PHE A 132 9.68 -34.96 -31.90
C PHE A 132 10.60 -36.03 -31.29
N ARG A 133 11.80 -35.63 -30.87
CA ARG A 133 12.79 -36.49 -30.19
C ARG A 133 12.33 -37.06 -28.85
N ASP A 134 11.36 -36.44 -28.20
CA ASP A 134 10.87 -36.84 -26.87
C ASP A 134 9.66 -37.80 -26.98
N GLN A 135 9.25 -38.15 -28.20
CA GLN A 135 8.16 -39.08 -28.47
C GLN A 135 8.67 -40.54 -28.48
N PRO A 136 7.80 -41.53 -28.22
CA PRO A 136 8.17 -42.95 -28.23
C PRO A 136 8.34 -43.48 -29.66
N LEU A 137 9.43 -43.10 -30.33
CA LEU A 137 9.70 -43.42 -31.74
C LEU A 137 10.06 -44.89 -31.99
N GLY A 138 10.45 -45.64 -30.96
CA GLY A 138 10.93 -47.03 -31.05
C GLY A 138 9.86 -48.11 -30.85
N ASP A 139 8.59 -47.75 -30.64
CA ASP A 139 7.53 -48.75 -30.42
C ASP A 139 7.09 -49.38 -31.78
N PRO A 140 7.04 -50.71 -31.90
CA PRO A 140 6.60 -51.38 -33.13
C PRO A 140 5.13 -51.10 -33.53
N LYS A 141 4.31 -50.55 -32.62
CA LYS A 141 2.91 -50.17 -32.88
C LYS A 141 2.75 -48.73 -33.39
N VAL A 142 3.85 -48.01 -33.66
CA VAL A 142 3.80 -46.65 -34.21
C VAL A 142 3.20 -46.70 -35.62
N THR A 143 2.01 -46.12 -35.76
CA THR A 143 1.33 -45.96 -37.06
C THR A 143 1.70 -44.64 -37.74
N SER A 144 1.42 -44.51 -39.03
CA SER A 144 1.59 -43.24 -39.77
C SER A 144 0.88 -42.06 -39.09
N SER A 145 -0.31 -42.28 -38.53
CA SER A 145 -1.07 -41.26 -37.80
C SER A 145 -0.34 -40.72 -36.55
N HIS A 146 0.43 -41.57 -35.86
CA HIS A 146 1.29 -41.11 -34.75
C HIS A 146 2.39 -40.17 -35.25
N LEU A 147 3.08 -40.55 -36.33
CA LEU A 147 4.17 -39.77 -36.91
C LEU A 147 3.68 -38.39 -37.37
N ILE A 148 2.51 -38.32 -38.01
CA ILE A 148 1.90 -37.06 -38.47
C ILE A 148 1.60 -36.13 -37.29
N ILE A 149 0.93 -36.63 -36.24
CA ILE A 149 0.58 -35.82 -35.07
C ILE A 149 1.85 -35.36 -34.34
N TRP A 150 2.86 -36.21 -34.22
CA TRP A 150 4.14 -35.84 -33.60
C TRP A 150 4.91 -34.81 -34.42
N ALA A 151 4.90 -34.93 -35.75
CA ALA A 151 5.51 -33.92 -36.63
C ALA A 151 4.79 -32.57 -36.51
N PHE A 152 3.45 -32.59 -36.49
CA PHE A 152 2.66 -31.39 -36.27
C PHE A 152 2.90 -30.77 -34.89
N GLU A 153 2.92 -31.56 -33.82
CA GLU A 153 3.19 -31.09 -32.46
C GLU A 153 4.58 -30.42 -32.36
N ASN A 154 5.59 -31.01 -33.00
CA ASN A 154 6.93 -30.44 -33.07
C ASN A 154 6.97 -29.11 -33.85
N HIS A 155 6.25 -29.04 -34.98
CA HIS A 155 6.11 -27.83 -35.77
C HIS A 155 5.41 -26.72 -34.97
N LEU A 156 4.31 -27.05 -34.29
CA LEU A 156 3.56 -26.13 -33.42
C LEU A 156 4.43 -25.60 -32.27
N LYS A 157 5.24 -26.46 -31.65
CA LYS A 157 6.17 -26.05 -30.59
C LYS A 157 7.24 -25.09 -31.10
N THR A 158 7.75 -25.31 -32.31
CA THR A 158 8.71 -24.42 -32.97
C THR A 158 8.07 -23.07 -33.30
N CYS A 159 6.86 -23.10 -33.87
CA CYS A 159 6.06 -21.92 -34.18
C CYS A 159 5.78 -21.07 -32.93
N TYR A 160 5.41 -21.70 -31.81
CA TYR A 160 5.19 -21.01 -30.53
C TYR A 160 6.47 -20.38 -29.97
N PHE A 161 7.61 -21.07 -30.07
CA PHE A 161 8.90 -20.50 -29.66
C PHE A 161 9.29 -19.28 -30.51
N GLU A 162 9.06 -19.33 -31.82
CA GLU A 162 9.29 -18.19 -32.72
C GLU A 162 8.35 -17.02 -32.40
N MET A 163 7.09 -17.28 -32.07
CA MET A 163 6.14 -16.26 -31.60
C MET A 163 6.67 -15.57 -30.33
N ILE A 164 7.20 -16.31 -29.36
CA ILE A 164 7.81 -15.74 -28.14
C ILE A 164 9.01 -14.85 -28.48
N ARG A 165 9.87 -15.25 -29.45
CA ARG A 165 11.01 -14.41 -29.88
C ARG A 165 10.55 -13.07 -30.48
N VAL A 166 9.44 -13.06 -31.21
CA VAL A 166 8.85 -11.82 -31.73
C VAL A 166 8.27 -10.97 -30.59
N ILE A 167 7.57 -11.58 -29.63
CA ILE A 167 7.07 -10.90 -28.43
C ILE A 167 8.24 -10.27 -27.64
N GLU A 168 9.34 -10.99 -27.45
CA GLU A 168 10.55 -10.49 -26.79
C GLU A 168 11.10 -9.25 -27.49
N ALA A 169 11.24 -9.28 -28.82
CA ALA A 169 11.70 -8.13 -29.60
C ALA A 169 10.76 -6.92 -29.46
N LEU A 170 9.45 -7.13 -29.60
CA LEU A 170 8.45 -6.07 -29.47
C LEU A 170 8.30 -5.55 -28.03
N SER A 171 8.63 -6.36 -27.02
CA SER A 171 8.60 -5.94 -25.62
C SER A 171 9.66 -4.90 -25.28
N HIS A 172 10.66 -4.71 -26.15
CA HIS A 172 11.70 -3.68 -26.06
C HIS A 172 11.51 -2.54 -27.08
N ASP A 173 10.36 -2.47 -27.76
CA ASP A 173 10.06 -1.43 -28.74
C ASP A 173 10.08 -0.02 -28.12
N VAL A 174 10.40 1.00 -28.91
CA VAL A 174 10.47 2.40 -28.46
C VAL A 174 9.10 2.91 -28.00
N LEU A 175 8.01 2.42 -28.60
CA LEU A 175 6.65 2.86 -28.29
C LEU A 175 6.07 2.17 -27.05
N VAL A 176 5.62 2.99 -26.10
CA VAL A 176 4.99 2.55 -24.84
C VAL A 176 3.77 1.67 -25.08
N HIS A 177 2.91 2.03 -26.05
CA HIS A 177 1.71 1.25 -26.38
C HIS A 177 2.04 -0.18 -26.81
N VAL A 178 3.08 -0.35 -27.64
CA VAL A 178 3.51 -1.67 -28.13
C VAL A 178 4.00 -2.53 -26.97
N ARG A 179 4.90 -1.98 -26.14
CA ARG A 179 5.40 -2.68 -24.94
C ARG A 179 4.27 -3.04 -23.96
N GLN A 180 3.27 -2.17 -23.82
CA GLN A 180 2.09 -2.42 -22.98
C GLN A 180 1.23 -3.57 -23.52
N GLN A 181 1.01 -3.66 -24.83
CA GLN A 181 0.29 -4.79 -25.43
C GLN A 181 1.08 -6.10 -25.27
N MET A 182 2.40 -6.08 -25.46
CA MET A 182 3.22 -7.28 -25.25
C MET A 182 3.16 -7.77 -23.81
N LEU A 183 3.14 -6.85 -22.84
CA LEU A 183 2.95 -7.18 -21.43
C LEU A 183 1.61 -7.90 -21.18
N GLU A 184 0.52 -7.44 -21.81
CA GLU A 184 -0.80 -8.09 -21.73
C GLU A 184 -0.78 -9.48 -22.37
N PHE A 185 -0.17 -9.62 -23.55
CA PHE A 185 -0.07 -10.91 -24.24
C PHE A 185 0.72 -11.94 -23.43
N ILE A 186 1.85 -11.54 -22.84
CA ILE A 186 2.64 -12.42 -21.96
C ILE A 186 1.80 -12.85 -20.75
N PHE A 187 1.06 -11.93 -20.13
CA PHE A 187 0.20 -12.23 -18.99
C PHE A 187 -0.92 -13.21 -19.36
N GLU A 188 -1.62 -13.00 -20.48
CA GLU A 188 -2.70 -13.87 -20.93
C GLU A 188 -2.19 -15.28 -21.28
N LEU A 189 -1.05 -15.38 -21.96
CA LEU A 189 -0.41 -16.67 -22.25
C LEU A 189 -0.07 -17.43 -20.95
N LEU A 190 0.58 -16.77 -19.99
CA LEU A 190 0.92 -17.37 -18.69
C LEU A 190 -0.31 -17.75 -17.86
N ARG A 191 -1.38 -16.95 -17.94
CA ARG A 191 -2.61 -17.18 -17.19
C ARG A 191 -3.38 -18.38 -17.72
N GLU A 192 -3.55 -18.50 -19.03
CA GLU A 192 -4.42 -19.51 -19.64
C GLU A 192 -3.69 -20.83 -19.91
N LYS A 193 -2.46 -20.80 -20.45
CA LYS A 193 -1.73 -22.01 -20.90
C LYS A 193 -0.24 -21.96 -20.54
N PRO A 194 0.27 -22.81 -19.64
CA PRO A 194 1.67 -22.76 -19.16
C PRO A 194 2.68 -23.42 -20.13
N GLU A 195 2.65 -23.09 -21.42
CA GLU A 195 3.67 -23.49 -22.41
C GLU A 195 4.85 -22.50 -22.38
N GLN A 196 6.09 -22.99 -22.35
CA GLN A 196 7.31 -22.16 -22.20
C GLN A 196 7.27 -21.18 -21.00
N GLU A 197 6.61 -21.58 -19.91
CA GLU A 197 6.37 -20.77 -18.71
C GLU A 197 7.63 -20.05 -18.18
N GLN A 198 8.79 -20.72 -18.15
CA GLN A 198 10.04 -20.11 -17.66
C GLN A 198 10.48 -18.92 -18.52
N ASN A 199 10.40 -19.04 -19.85
CA ASN A 199 10.78 -17.97 -20.77
C ASN A 199 9.81 -16.80 -20.69
N LEU A 200 8.50 -17.10 -20.69
CA LEU A 200 7.46 -16.09 -20.54
C LEU A 200 7.56 -15.37 -19.20
N LEU A 201 7.80 -16.10 -18.11
CA LEU A 201 7.92 -15.54 -16.77
C LEU A 201 9.13 -14.61 -16.66
N LYS A 202 10.27 -14.99 -17.25
CA LYS A 202 11.45 -14.13 -17.33
C LYS A 202 11.17 -12.83 -18.09
N LEU A 203 10.54 -12.94 -19.27
CA LEU A 203 10.13 -11.76 -20.05
C LEU A 203 9.16 -10.88 -19.26
N PHE A 204 8.20 -11.48 -18.57
CA PHE A 204 7.20 -10.78 -17.77
C PHE A 204 7.83 -10.00 -16.62
N ILE A 205 8.69 -10.66 -15.85
CA ILE A 205 9.34 -10.06 -14.68
C ILE A 205 10.34 -8.99 -15.08
N ASN A 206 11.07 -9.16 -16.19
CA ASN A 206 11.93 -8.12 -16.74
C ASN A 206 11.18 -6.80 -16.99
N LYS A 207 9.86 -6.84 -17.25
CA LYS A 207 9.05 -5.61 -17.43
C LYS A 207 8.83 -4.80 -16.15
N LEU A 208 9.11 -5.35 -14.97
CA LEU A 208 9.17 -4.57 -13.73
C LEU A 208 10.29 -3.52 -13.76
N GLY A 209 11.31 -3.73 -14.62
CA GLY A 209 12.41 -2.81 -14.85
C GLY A 209 12.26 -1.90 -16.06
N ASP A 210 11.06 -1.78 -16.65
CA ASP A 210 10.83 -0.85 -17.78
C ASP A 210 11.12 0.59 -17.37
N GLN A 211 11.62 1.39 -18.32
CA GLN A 211 11.89 2.82 -18.11
C GLN A 211 10.59 3.61 -17.91
N ASP A 212 9.48 3.15 -18.50
CA ASP A 212 8.17 3.75 -18.32
C ASP A 212 7.50 3.24 -17.03
N LYS A 213 7.24 4.17 -16.10
CA LYS A 213 6.63 3.90 -14.80
C LYS A 213 5.24 3.25 -14.92
N LYS A 214 4.46 3.56 -15.96
CA LYS A 214 3.12 2.98 -16.16
C LYS A 214 3.25 1.51 -16.50
N ILE A 215 4.16 1.14 -17.39
CA ILE A 215 4.42 -0.27 -17.74
C ILE A 215 4.90 -1.05 -16.52
N ALA A 216 5.90 -0.54 -15.78
CA ALA A 216 6.41 -1.22 -14.60
C ALA A 216 5.34 -1.39 -13.50
N SER A 217 4.52 -0.37 -13.26
CA SER A 217 3.38 -0.46 -12.32
C SER A 217 2.32 -1.47 -12.78
N LYS A 218 2.05 -1.53 -14.08
CA LYS A 218 1.09 -2.47 -14.66
C LYS A 218 1.61 -3.90 -14.59
N ALA A 219 2.90 -4.11 -14.83
CA ALA A 219 3.55 -5.40 -14.64
C ALA A 219 3.43 -5.87 -13.19
N SER A 220 3.68 -4.99 -12.21
CA SER A 220 3.48 -5.30 -10.78
C SER A 220 2.04 -5.73 -10.47
N PHE A 221 1.05 -5.01 -11.01
CA PHE A 221 -0.37 -5.35 -10.85
C PHE A 221 -0.75 -6.69 -11.50
N LEU A 222 -0.28 -6.94 -12.72
CA LEU A 222 -0.56 -8.19 -13.43
C LEU A 222 0.12 -9.39 -12.76
N VAL A 223 1.31 -9.20 -12.17
CA VAL A 223 1.96 -10.24 -11.34
C VAL A 223 1.06 -10.64 -10.17
N GLN A 224 0.44 -9.68 -9.47
CA GLN A 224 -0.50 -10.03 -8.39
C GLN A 224 -1.69 -10.83 -8.90
N LYS A 225 -2.31 -10.38 -10.01
CA LYS A 225 -3.42 -11.09 -10.64
C LYS A 225 -3.06 -12.51 -11.07
N LEU A 226 -1.85 -12.71 -11.61
CA LEU A 226 -1.38 -14.03 -12.02
C LEU A 226 -1.27 -14.97 -10.81
N LEU A 227 -0.77 -14.46 -9.68
CA LEU A 227 -0.58 -15.24 -8.45
C LEU A 227 -1.88 -15.49 -7.69
N GLU A 228 -2.93 -14.69 -7.92
CA GLU A 228 -4.29 -14.97 -7.45
C GLU A 228 -4.88 -16.19 -8.17
N VAL A 229 -4.68 -16.28 -9.49
CA VAL A 229 -5.16 -17.41 -10.31
C VAL A 229 -4.31 -18.67 -10.08
N HIS A 230 -2.97 -18.52 -9.99
CA HIS A 230 -2.02 -19.63 -9.89
C HIS A 230 -1.15 -19.56 -8.62
N PRO A 231 -1.66 -19.94 -7.43
CA PRO A 231 -0.91 -19.84 -6.17
C PRO A 231 0.37 -20.67 -6.10
N ASN A 232 0.45 -21.76 -6.87
CA ASN A 232 1.62 -22.65 -6.92
C ASN A 232 2.82 -22.01 -7.64
N MET A 233 2.59 -20.97 -8.45
CA MET A 233 3.63 -20.27 -9.19
C MET A 233 4.46 -19.32 -8.30
N LYS A 234 3.98 -18.98 -7.10
CA LYS A 234 4.58 -17.96 -6.22
C LYS A 234 6.08 -18.15 -6.01
N ILE A 235 6.54 -19.38 -5.75
CA ILE A 235 7.97 -19.63 -5.50
C ILE A 235 8.85 -19.33 -6.73
N PHE A 236 8.35 -19.62 -7.93
CA PHE A 236 9.08 -19.38 -9.16
C PHE A 236 9.12 -17.88 -9.49
N VAL A 237 7.99 -17.18 -9.31
CA VAL A 237 7.94 -15.71 -9.45
C VAL A 237 8.90 -15.03 -8.46
N VAL A 238 8.92 -15.46 -7.20
CA VAL A 238 9.82 -14.89 -6.18
C VAL A 238 11.29 -15.10 -6.56
N ARG A 239 11.67 -16.29 -7.02
CA ARG A 239 13.05 -16.59 -7.47
C ARG A 239 13.46 -15.77 -8.69
N GLU A 240 12.55 -15.55 -9.63
CA GLU A 240 12.86 -14.80 -10.83
C GLU A 240 12.94 -13.28 -10.55
N ILE A 241 12.07 -12.75 -9.65
CA ILE A 241 12.21 -11.37 -9.15
C ILE A 241 13.52 -11.19 -8.38
N GLU A 242 13.91 -12.17 -7.55
CA GLU A 242 15.20 -12.15 -6.84
C GLU A 242 16.37 -11.99 -7.81
N GLN A 243 16.40 -12.79 -8.88
CA GLN A 243 17.43 -12.70 -9.92
C GLN A 243 17.46 -11.31 -10.56
N LEU A 244 16.30 -10.70 -10.80
CA LEU A 244 16.21 -9.35 -11.37
C LEU A 244 16.76 -8.26 -10.43
N ILE A 245 16.38 -8.29 -9.15
CA ILE A 245 16.69 -7.19 -8.20
C ILE A 245 18.08 -7.28 -7.56
N LEU A 246 18.63 -8.50 -7.43
CA LEU A 246 19.94 -8.74 -6.84
C LEU A 246 21.09 -8.65 -7.84
N LEU A 247 20.82 -8.42 -9.13
CA LEU A 247 21.86 -8.13 -10.11
C LEU A 247 22.75 -6.95 -9.65
N PRO A 248 24.09 -7.01 -9.83
CA PRO A 248 25.01 -5.95 -9.42
C PRO A 248 24.63 -4.57 -9.98
N ASN A 249 24.20 -4.55 -11.25
CA ASN A 249 23.77 -3.35 -11.97
C ASN A 249 22.23 -3.29 -12.14
N ALA A 250 21.47 -3.87 -11.22
CA ALA A 250 20.01 -3.88 -11.29
C ALA A 250 19.45 -2.45 -11.32
N ASN A 251 18.57 -2.17 -12.29
CA ASN A 251 17.87 -0.89 -12.42
C ASN A 251 17.14 -0.56 -11.10
N ALA A 252 17.28 0.67 -10.60
CA ALA A 252 16.61 1.15 -9.39
C ALA A 252 15.07 1.04 -9.50
N HIS A 253 14.51 1.22 -10.69
CA HIS A 253 13.08 0.97 -10.96
C HIS A 253 12.73 -0.51 -10.79
N ALA A 254 13.55 -1.42 -11.32
CA ALA A 254 13.35 -2.86 -11.18
C ALA A 254 13.41 -3.27 -9.70
N GLN A 255 14.35 -2.72 -8.93
CA GLN A 255 14.45 -2.95 -7.50
C GLN A 255 13.19 -2.47 -6.76
N TYR A 256 12.72 -1.25 -7.06
CA TYR A 256 11.52 -0.69 -6.44
C TYR A 256 10.25 -1.49 -6.76
N TYR A 257 9.92 -1.70 -8.03
CA TYR A 257 8.71 -2.42 -8.43
C TYR A 257 8.80 -3.92 -8.13
N GLY A 258 9.99 -4.50 -8.17
CA GLY A 258 10.25 -5.88 -7.72
C GLY A 258 9.91 -6.04 -6.24
N ILE A 259 10.52 -5.22 -5.37
CA ILE A 259 10.25 -5.27 -3.92
C ILE A 259 8.79 -4.93 -3.60
N LEU A 260 8.20 -3.95 -4.28
CA LEU A 260 6.80 -3.59 -4.10
C LEU A 260 5.89 -4.79 -4.40
N SER A 261 6.15 -5.48 -5.52
CA SER A 261 5.42 -6.69 -5.91
C SER A 261 5.58 -7.80 -4.87
N LEU A 262 6.80 -8.04 -4.38
CA LEU A 262 7.04 -9.01 -3.31
C LEU A 262 6.28 -8.64 -2.02
N SER A 263 6.29 -7.35 -1.63
CA SER A 263 5.69 -6.87 -0.37
C SER A 263 4.16 -7.03 -0.32
N GLN A 264 3.53 -7.09 -1.49
CA GLN A 264 2.08 -7.22 -1.64
C GLN A 264 1.60 -8.68 -1.70
N LEU A 265 2.52 -9.66 -1.72
CA LEU A 265 2.16 -11.07 -1.79
C LEU A 265 1.31 -11.49 -0.58
N MET A 266 0.14 -12.06 -0.84
CA MET A 266 -0.68 -12.71 0.18
C MET A 266 -0.05 -14.07 0.51
N LEU A 267 0.34 -14.28 1.77
CA LEU A 267 0.92 -15.53 2.26
C LEU A 267 -0.10 -16.28 3.11
N ASN A 268 -0.11 -17.61 2.97
CA ASN A 268 -0.91 -18.51 3.78
C ASN A 268 0.01 -19.35 4.67
N LYS A 269 -0.50 -19.86 5.81
CA LYS A 269 0.26 -20.68 6.77
C LYS A 269 0.98 -21.90 6.17
N LYS A 270 0.52 -22.41 5.02
CA LYS A 270 1.13 -23.55 4.31
C LYS A 270 2.39 -23.17 3.52
N GLN A 271 2.61 -21.89 3.22
CA GLN A 271 3.65 -21.41 2.30
C GLN A 271 4.91 -20.96 3.04
N VAL A 272 5.44 -21.82 3.92
CA VAL A 272 6.61 -21.50 4.77
C VAL A 272 7.85 -21.25 3.93
N ASP A 273 8.09 -22.07 2.90
CA ASP A 273 9.29 -21.93 2.05
C ASP A 273 9.31 -20.61 1.30
N VAL A 274 8.14 -20.13 0.85
CA VAL A 274 8.00 -18.84 0.19
C VAL A 274 8.26 -17.70 1.17
N ALA A 275 7.73 -17.80 2.40
CA ALA A 275 7.94 -16.80 3.44
C ALA A 275 9.42 -16.70 3.85
N ASN A 276 10.10 -17.83 4.02
CA ASN A 276 11.54 -17.88 4.31
C ASN A 276 12.34 -17.20 3.21
N LYS A 277 12.08 -17.56 1.95
CA LYS A 277 12.77 -16.98 0.79
C LYS A 277 12.54 -15.47 0.68
N LEU A 278 11.31 -15.00 0.94
CA LEU A 278 11.00 -13.57 0.95
C LEU A 278 11.79 -12.83 2.03
N VAL A 279 11.84 -13.37 3.25
CA VAL A 279 12.62 -12.78 4.35
C VAL A 279 14.10 -12.68 4.00
N ASP A 280 14.68 -13.71 3.39
CA ASP A 280 16.08 -13.70 2.94
C ASP A 280 16.34 -12.60 1.91
N ILE A 281 15.46 -12.47 0.92
CA ILE A 281 15.54 -11.45 -0.13
C ILE A 281 15.44 -10.05 0.49
N TYR A 282 14.48 -9.84 1.40
CA TYR A 282 14.31 -8.56 2.07
C TYR A 282 15.53 -8.17 2.90
N PHE A 283 16.10 -9.09 3.68
CA PHE A 283 17.32 -8.80 4.44
C PHE A 283 18.54 -8.60 3.54
N ALA A 284 18.64 -9.30 2.41
CA ALA A 284 19.70 -9.06 1.43
C ALA A 284 19.60 -7.65 0.83
N MET A 285 18.40 -7.24 0.40
CA MET A 285 18.15 -5.89 -0.10
C MET A 285 18.35 -4.82 0.96
N PHE A 286 17.95 -5.10 2.20
CA PHE A 286 18.17 -4.24 3.34
C PHE A 286 19.66 -3.97 3.60
N ARG A 287 20.51 -5.01 3.61
CA ARG A 287 21.97 -4.86 3.74
C ARG A 287 22.58 -4.07 2.58
N LYS A 288 22.09 -4.31 1.35
CA LYS A 288 22.53 -3.59 0.14
C LYS A 288 22.23 -2.08 0.26
N LEU A 289 21.02 -1.71 0.67
CA LEU A 289 20.59 -0.31 0.79
C LEU A 289 21.32 0.45 1.92
N LEU A 290 21.77 -0.26 2.95
CA LEU A 290 22.49 0.34 4.08
C LEU A 290 24.00 0.35 3.90
N GLY A 291 24.51 -0.19 2.78
CA GLY A 291 25.95 -0.24 2.48
C GLY A 291 26.75 -1.14 3.43
N ILE A 292 26.11 -2.07 4.14
CA ILE A 292 26.77 -2.84 5.22
C ILE A 292 27.68 -3.95 4.69
N ASN A 293 27.61 -4.32 3.41
CA ASN A 293 28.50 -5.32 2.83
C ASN A 293 29.28 -4.76 1.64
N ALA A 294 30.28 -3.91 1.94
CA ALA A 294 31.54 -3.73 1.20
C ALA A 294 32.24 -2.46 1.73
N ASN A 295 33.17 -2.60 2.68
CA ASN A 295 34.38 -1.77 2.90
C ASN A 295 34.92 -1.69 4.35
N ASN A 296 34.37 -2.40 5.34
CA ASN A 296 34.81 -2.23 6.74
C ASN A 296 35.60 -3.40 7.37
N GLU A 297 36.36 -4.17 6.58
CA GLU A 297 37.30 -5.15 7.17
C GLU A 297 38.75 -5.10 6.65
N ASN A 298 39.18 -4.13 5.82
CA ASN A 298 40.55 -4.16 5.31
C ASN A 298 41.22 -2.80 5.00
N ASP A 299 41.06 -1.78 5.86
CA ASP A 299 42.03 -0.67 5.83
C ASP A 299 42.36 -0.16 7.23
N GLY A 300 43.01 -1.04 7.99
CA GLY A 300 43.93 -0.58 9.02
C GLY A 300 45.14 0.05 8.33
N ASN A 301 45.45 1.28 8.75
CA ASN A 301 46.72 1.98 8.53
C ASN A 301 46.80 2.94 7.33
N LYS A 302 46.39 4.20 7.55
CA LYS A 302 47.29 5.36 7.40
C LYS A 302 46.74 6.63 8.07
N LYS A 303 47.34 6.97 9.20
CA LYS A 303 47.28 8.30 9.83
C LYS A 303 48.15 9.30 9.03
N ASN A 304 47.67 10.56 9.03
CA ASN A 304 48.42 11.82 9.03
C ASN A 304 49.31 12.21 7.82
N LYS A 305 48.91 13.27 7.11
CA LYS A 305 49.68 14.54 7.11
C LYS A 305 48.86 15.74 6.64
N LYS A 306 48.94 16.82 7.42
CA LYS A 306 48.42 18.17 7.14
C LYS A 306 49.27 18.89 6.08
N SER A 307 48.59 19.80 5.38
CA SER A 307 48.99 21.17 4.98
C SER A 307 50.06 21.42 3.90
N LYS A 308 49.85 22.56 3.20
CA LYS A 308 50.62 23.28 2.16
C LYS A 308 50.36 22.81 0.72
N ASP A 309 50.15 23.64 -0.29
CA ASP A 309 50.36 25.09 -0.45
C ASP A 309 49.41 25.63 -1.53
N VAL A 310 48.92 26.86 -1.33
CA VAL A 310 48.18 27.63 -2.33
C VAL A 310 49.20 28.23 -3.31
N LYS A 311 49.18 27.80 -4.57
CA LYS A 311 49.76 28.57 -5.68
C LYS A 311 48.73 28.82 -6.77
N LYS A 312 48.38 30.11 -6.87
CA LYS A 312 47.68 30.76 -7.98
C LYS A 312 48.29 30.36 -9.32
N GLY A 313 47.45 29.84 -10.21
CA GLY A 313 47.66 29.81 -11.66
C GLY A 313 46.36 30.19 -12.35
N LYS A 314 46.25 31.46 -12.77
CA LYS A 314 45.18 31.92 -13.66
C LYS A 314 45.46 31.38 -15.05
N THR A 315 44.54 30.60 -15.61
CA THR A 315 44.27 30.61 -17.05
C THR A 315 42.77 30.47 -17.27
N SER A 316 42.26 31.47 -17.96
CA SER A 316 40.90 31.72 -18.43
C SER A 316 40.39 30.65 -19.40
N GLY A 317 39.10 30.31 -19.27
CA GLY A 317 38.34 29.63 -20.33
C GLY A 317 37.30 28.63 -19.79
N SER A 318 36.02 28.89 -20.06
CA SER A 318 34.88 27.99 -19.82
C SER A 318 34.25 27.99 -18.41
N LYS A 319 33.72 29.15 -18.00
CA LYS A 319 32.63 29.24 -16.99
C LYS A 319 31.31 29.32 -17.76
N GLY A 320 30.57 28.21 -17.81
CA GLY A 320 29.24 28.18 -18.42
C GLY A 320 28.55 26.82 -18.45
N LYS A 321 29.30 25.70 -18.37
CA LYS A 321 28.71 24.33 -18.43
C LYS A 321 28.88 23.46 -17.17
N LYS A 322 29.57 23.92 -16.13
CA LYS A 322 29.79 23.13 -14.89
C LYS A 322 28.77 23.37 -13.77
N ALA A 323 28.03 24.49 -13.79
CA ALA A 323 26.99 24.76 -12.77
C ALA A 323 25.74 23.90 -13.02
N ASN A 324 25.28 23.80 -14.27
CA ASN A 324 24.09 23.03 -14.64
C ASN A 324 24.26 21.50 -14.45
N ASN A 325 25.49 21.01 -14.55
CA ASN A 325 25.79 19.59 -14.27
C ASN A 325 25.79 19.27 -12.77
N ASN A 326 26.08 20.24 -11.89
CA ASN A 326 26.03 20.03 -10.44
C ASN A 326 24.60 20.09 -9.91
N GLU A 327 23.74 20.95 -10.46
CA GLU A 327 22.31 21.01 -10.12
C GLU A 327 21.56 19.74 -10.58
N ASN A 328 21.83 19.27 -11.81
CA ASN A 328 21.27 17.98 -12.28
C ASN A 328 21.80 16.78 -11.49
N LYS A 329 23.06 16.80 -11.04
CA LYS A 329 23.59 15.74 -10.19
C LYS A 329 22.93 15.77 -8.81
N ALA A 330 22.75 16.95 -8.22
CA ALA A 330 22.10 17.11 -6.94
C ALA A 330 20.63 16.68 -6.97
N SER A 331 19.88 17.01 -8.02
CA SER A 331 18.50 16.54 -8.17
C SER A 331 18.40 15.02 -8.36
N LEU A 332 19.33 14.43 -9.13
CA LEU A 332 19.45 12.98 -9.28
C LEU A 332 19.76 12.27 -7.94
N TYR A 333 20.69 12.81 -7.14
CA TYR A 333 21.00 12.26 -5.81
C TYR A 333 19.79 12.32 -4.86
N VAL A 334 19.02 13.42 -4.89
CA VAL A 334 17.81 13.57 -4.08
C VAL A 334 16.71 12.58 -4.52
N GLU A 335 16.56 12.35 -5.83
CA GLU A 335 15.62 11.34 -6.35
C GLU A 335 16.02 9.91 -5.97
N GLU A 336 17.32 9.57 -6.06
CA GLU A 336 17.84 8.26 -5.64
C GLU A 336 17.66 8.03 -4.13
N GLU A 337 17.95 9.02 -3.29
CA GLU A 337 17.76 8.91 -1.84
C GLU A 337 16.29 8.77 -1.46
N SER A 338 15.41 9.54 -2.12
CA SER A 338 13.96 9.41 -1.99
C SER A 338 13.48 8.02 -2.40
N LEU A 339 13.97 7.48 -3.51
CA LEU A 339 13.62 6.14 -3.98
C LEU A 339 14.12 5.06 -3.01
N ASN A 340 15.36 5.17 -2.52
CA ASN A 340 15.92 4.26 -1.52
C ASN A 340 15.10 4.25 -0.23
N SER A 341 14.61 5.40 0.23
CA SER A 341 13.72 5.47 1.39
C SER A 341 12.39 4.74 1.17
N LYS A 342 11.82 4.83 -0.04
CA LYS A 342 10.59 4.11 -0.43
C LYS A 342 10.82 2.61 -0.55
N ILE A 343 11.95 2.21 -1.13
CA ILE A 343 12.35 0.80 -1.19
C ILE A 343 12.51 0.26 0.24
N LEU A 344 13.22 0.97 1.12
CA LEU A 344 13.43 0.56 2.50
C LEU A 344 12.10 0.41 3.26
N ALA A 345 11.16 1.33 3.07
CA ALA A 345 9.81 1.21 3.65
C ALA A 345 9.05 -0.03 3.12
N ALA A 346 9.16 -0.31 1.82
CA ALA A 346 8.54 -1.49 1.21
C ALA A 346 9.19 -2.81 1.70
N VAL A 347 10.52 -2.82 1.87
CA VAL A 347 11.25 -3.95 2.45
C VAL A 347 10.76 -4.22 3.87
N LEU A 348 10.74 -3.22 4.75
CA LEU A 348 10.30 -3.41 6.14
C LEU A 348 8.84 -3.86 6.23
N THR A 349 7.97 -3.31 5.37
CA THR A 349 6.57 -3.74 5.28
C THR A 349 6.46 -5.19 4.84
N GLY A 350 7.25 -5.59 3.84
CA GLY A 350 7.33 -6.96 3.34
C GLY A 350 7.82 -7.94 4.41
N VAL A 351 8.86 -7.57 5.17
CA VAL A 351 9.37 -8.38 6.29
C VAL A 351 8.28 -8.54 7.34
N ASN A 352 7.66 -7.45 7.83
CA ASN A 352 6.60 -7.52 8.84
C ASN A 352 5.43 -8.43 8.43
N ARG A 353 5.14 -8.54 7.14
CA ARG A 353 4.08 -9.37 6.58
C ARG A 353 4.49 -10.84 6.37
N ALA A 354 5.72 -11.08 5.94
CA ALA A 354 6.23 -12.44 5.72
C ALA A 354 6.65 -13.13 7.01
N PHE A 355 7.09 -12.35 7.99
CA PHE A 355 7.67 -12.84 9.24
C PHE A 355 6.76 -13.80 10.04
N PRO A 356 5.45 -13.56 10.20
CA PRO A 356 4.57 -14.49 10.93
C PRO A 356 4.44 -15.88 10.29
N PHE A 357 4.80 -16.02 9.03
CA PHE A 357 4.71 -17.27 8.27
C PHE A 357 6.07 -17.95 8.05
N ALA A 358 7.16 -17.25 8.37
CA ALA A 358 8.53 -17.73 8.18
C ALA A 358 9.01 -18.51 9.41
N LYS A 359 9.79 -19.57 9.15
CA LYS A 359 10.60 -20.27 10.16
C LYS A 359 12.05 -19.88 9.91
N ILE A 360 12.53 -18.91 10.68
CA ILE A 360 13.84 -18.29 10.48
C ILE A 360 14.80 -18.84 11.55
N ASP A 361 16.04 -19.13 11.15
CA ASP A 361 17.10 -19.55 12.07
C ASP A 361 17.61 -18.38 12.93
N ASP A 362 17.97 -18.68 14.19
CA ASP A 362 18.46 -17.71 15.17
C ASP A 362 19.62 -16.85 14.67
N LYS A 363 20.49 -17.40 13.81
CA LYS A 363 21.67 -16.72 13.25
C LYS A 363 21.31 -15.57 12.30
N VAL A 364 20.15 -15.63 11.64
CA VAL A 364 19.70 -14.56 10.73
C VAL A 364 19.27 -13.33 11.54
N TYR A 365 18.70 -13.53 12.72
CA TYR A 365 18.33 -12.44 13.63
C TYR A 365 19.54 -11.66 14.10
N ASP A 366 20.55 -12.37 14.61
CA ASP A 366 21.69 -11.73 15.28
C ASP A 366 22.50 -10.86 14.30
N LYS A 367 22.55 -11.25 13.02
CA LYS A 367 23.20 -10.46 11.97
C LYS A 367 22.46 -9.16 11.62
N ASN A 368 21.13 -9.16 11.70
CA ASN A 368 20.32 -8.05 11.18
C ASN A 368 19.77 -7.14 12.30
N ILE A 369 19.78 -7.59 13.55
CA ILE A 369 19.16 -6.87 14.67
C ILE A 369 19.82 -5.53 14.98
N ASP A 370 21.16 -5.48 15.00
CA ASP A 370 21.89 -4.22 15.23
C ASP A 370 21.61 -3.20 14.16
N THR A 371 21.45 -3.68 12.93
CA THR A 371 21.10 -2.85 11.79
C THR A 371 19.68 -2.28 11.92
N LEU A 372 18.70 -3.10 12.37
CA LEU A 372 17.35 -2.62 12.64
C LEU A 372 17.33 -1.53 13.71
N PHE A 373 18.07 -1.71 14.81
CA PHE A 373 18.22 -0.69 15.84
C PHE A 373 18.94 0.56 15.36
N ARG A 374 19.87 0.46 14.40
CA ARG A 374 20.52 1.65 13.82
C ARG A 374 19.51 2.50 13.04
N ILE A 375 18.61 1.86 12.30
CA ILE A 375 17.63 2.53 11.44
C ILE A 375 16.56 3.26 12.24
N THR A 376 16.20 2.78 13.42
CA THR A 376 15.22 3.49 14.27
C THR A 376 15.68 4.92 14.56
N TYR A 377 16.99 5.17 14.59
CA TYR A 377 17.57 6.50 14.80
C TYR A 377 17.84 7.25 13.49
N SER A 378 18.35 6.57 12.44
CA SER A 378 18.81 7.25 11.21
C SER A 378 17.76 7.41 10.12
N GLY A 379 16.69 6.61 10.11
CA GLY A 379 15.65 6.64 9.08
C GLY A 379 14.62 7.74 9.27
N THR A 380 13.69 7.90 8.32
CA THR A 380 12.48 8.72 8.54
C THR A 380 11.61 8.08 9.63
N PHE A 381 10.79 8.86 10.32
CA PHE A 381 9.98 8.33 11.43
C PHE A 381 9.08 7.15 11.01
N ASN A 382 8.56 7.15 9.77
CA ASN A 382 7.80 6.02 9.23
C ASN A 382 8.60 4.73 9.12
N ILE A 383 9.87 4.84 8.70
CA ILE A 383 10.80 3.71 8.61
C ILE A 383 11.13 3.25 10.03
N SER A 384 11.34 4.17 10.97
CA SER A 384 11.57 3.87 12.39
C SER A 384 10.39 3.10 13.01
N ILE A 385 9.14 3.52 12.77
CA ILE A 385 7.95 2.79 13.24
C ILE A 385 7.94 1.36 12.68
N GLN A 386 8.16 1.18 11.38
CA GLN A 386 8.15 -0.15 10.76
C GLN A 386 9.27 -1.05 11.30
N ALA A 387 10.46 -0.49 11.53
CA ALA A 387 11.56 -1.18 12.18
C ALA A 387 11.21 -1.56 13.63
N LEU A 388 10.62 -0.65 14.41
CA LEU A 388 10.17 -0.92 15.78
C LEU A 388 9.08 -2.00 15.83
N VAL A 389 8.15 -2.04 14.88
CA VAL A 389 7.16 -3.12 14.74
C VAL A 389 7.87 -4.45 14.53
N LEU A 390 8.88 -4.51 13.66
CA LEU A 390 9.65 -5.73 13.43
C LEU A 390 10.41 -6.16 14.68
N ILE A 391 11.10 -5.22 15.34
CA ILE A 391 11.84 -5.48 16.57
C ILE A 391 10.90 -5.98 17.67
N PHE A 392 9.67 -5.46 17.76
CA PHE A 392 8.66 -5.94 18.71
C PHE A 392 8.26 -7.41 18.46
N HIS A 393 8.10 -7.82 17.20
CA HIS A 393 7.85 -9.23 16.88
C HIS A 393 9.06 -10.10 17.17
N ILE A 394 10.28 -9.59 17.03
CA ILE A 394 11.51 -10.32 17.38
C ILE A 394 11.63 -10.45 18.91
N SER A 395 11.34 -9.39 19.68
CA SER A 395 11.45 -9.40 21.14
C SER A 395 10.41 -10.30 21.82
N SER A 396 9.25 -10.52 21.20
CA SER A 396 8.27 -11.49 21.70
C SER A 396 8.73 -12.94 21.55
N VAL A 397 9.67 -13.22 20.63
CA VAL A 397 10.27 -14.54 20.42
C VAL A 397 11.60 -14.69 21.17
N LYS A 398 12.45 -13.65 21.16
CA LYS A 398 13.77 -13.63 21.81
C LYS A 398 13.80 -12.64 22.98
N GLU A 399 13.80 -13.17 24.21
CA GLU A 399 13.82 -12.34 25.42
C GLU A 399 15.08 -11.45 25.55
N SER A 400 16.21 -11.85 24.96
CA SER A 400 17.47 -11.08 24.99
C SER A 400 17.38 -9.68 24.35
N VAL A 401 16.37 -9.45 23.51
CA VAL A 401 16.17 -8.20 22.76
C VAL A 401 15.20 -7.26 23.47
N THR A 402 14.40 -7.79 24.41
CA THR A 402 13.25 -7.12 25.02
C THR A 402 13.62 -5.80 25.67
N ASP A 403 14.66 -5.77 26.51
CA ASP A 403 15.05 -4.54 27.22
C ASP A 403 15.57 -3.47 26.28
N ARG A 404 16.32 -3.87 25.24
CA ARG A 404 16.81 -2.96 24.22
C ARG A 404 15.65 -2.38 23.40
N PHE A 405 14.66 -3.20 23.05
CA PHE A 405 13.44 -2.76 22.38
C PHE A 405 12.69 -1.71 23.20
N TYR A 406 12.35 -2.00 24.46
CA TYR A 406 11.59 -1.05 25.27
C TYR A 406 12.39 0.22 25.57
N ARG A 407 13.72 0.16 25.69
CA ARG A 407 14.55 1.37 25.78
C ARG A 407 14.42 2.24 24.54
N THR A 408 14.53 1.65 23.35
CA THR A 408 14.41 2.40 22.08
C THR A 408 13.00 2.93 21.86
N LEU A 409 11.96 2.16 22.20
CA LEU A 409 10.57 2.62 22.13
C LEU A 409 10.27 3.75 23.15
N TYR A 410 10.89 3.69 24.33
CA TYR A 410 10.74 4.73 25.34
C TYR A 410 11.39 6.03 24.87
N GLU A 411 12.56 5.95 24.26
CA GLU A 411 13.28 7.08 23.65
C GLU A 411 12.50 7.67 22.46
N SER A 412 11.83 6.85 21.64
CA SER A 412 11.07 7.34 20.48
C SER A 412 9.86 8.21 20.84
N LEU A 413 9.38 8.17 22.09
CA LEU A 413 8.33 9.09 22.56
C LEU A 413 8.80 10.55 22.61
N LEU A 414 10.10 10.79 22.74
CA LEU A 414 10.69 12.13 22.77
C LEU A 414 11.17 12.60 21.38
N ASP A 415 10.92 11.81 20.34
CA ASP A 415 11.34 12.15 18.99
C ASP A 415 10.44 13.27 18.42
N PRO A 416 10.99 14.45 18.07
CA PRO A 416 10.18 15.56 17.55
C PRO A 416 9.46 15.21 16.24
N ARG A 417 9.93 14.21 15.51
CA ARG A 417 9.31 13.74 14.26
C ARG A 417 7.95 13.06 14.48
N LEU A 418 7.63 12.68 15.73
CA LEU A 418 6.33 12.10 16.08
C LEU A 418 5.17 13.11 15.92
N ILE A 419 5.42 14.41 16.13
CA ILE A 419 4.38 15.44 16.04
C ILE A 419 3.93 15.63 14.58
N THR A 420 4.87 15.58 13.63
CA THR A 420 4.61 15.90 12.21
C THR A 420 4.30 14.67 11.35
N THR A 421 4.38 13.46 11.88
CA THR A 421 4.16 12.24 11.10
C THR A 421 2.70 11.99 10.76
N SER A 422 2.43 11.51 9.54
CA SER A 422 1.11 11.04 9.12
C SER A 422 0.74 9.64 9.62
N LYS A 423 1.66 8.96 10.34
CA LYS A 423 1.50 7.58 10.81
C LYS A 423 1.38 7.46 12.33
N GLN A 424 0.89 8.50 13.01
CA GLN A 424 0.66 8.50 14.46
C GLN A 424 -0.21 7.33 14.92
N ALA A 425 -1.29 7.01 14.20
CA ALA A 425 -2.16 5.87 14.53
C ALA A 425 -1.40 4.52 14.52
N MET A 426 -0.47 4.32 13.61
CA MET A 426 0.34 3.09 13.55
C MET A 426 1.31 3.02 14.74
N TYR A 427 1.93 4.14 15.11
CA TYR A 427 2.80 4.23 16.28
C TYR A 427 2.02 3.97 17.58
N MET A 428 0.84 4.57 17.75
CA MET A 428 -0.03 4.35 18.90
C MET A 428 -0.46 2.89 19.03
N ASN A 429 -0.78 2.23 17.91
CA ASN A 429 -1.10 0.80 17.91
C ASN A 429 0.10 -0.07 18.33
N LEU A 430 1.32 0.26 17.88
CA LEU A 430 2.53 -0.42 18.34
C LEU A 430 2.72 -0.22 19.85
N LEU A 431 2.61 1.02 20.31
CA LEU A 431 2.80 1.38 21.72
C LEU A 431 1.81 0.63 22.61
N PHE A 432 0.51 0.63 22.26
CA PHE A 432 -0.51 -0.10 22.99
C PHE A 432 -0.23 -1.62 23.03
N LYS A 433 0.09 -2.23 21.88
CA LYS A 433 0.43 -3.67 21.81
C LYS A 433 1.68 -4.01 22.63
N ALA A 434 2.71 -3.17 22.58
CA ALA A 434 3.94 -3.36 23.33
C ALA A 434 3.73 -3.25 24.84
N LEU A 435 2.96 -2.26 25.30
CA LEU A 435 2.64 -2.08 26.71
C LEU A 435 1.71 -3.18 27.24
N ARG A 436 0.77 -3.66 26.42
CA ARG A 436 -0.08 -4.80 26.74
C ARG A 436 0.75 -6.07 26.97
N ALA A 437 1.68 -6.38 26.08
CA ALA A 437 2.53 -7.57 26.16
C ALA A 437 3.57 -7.54 27.29
N ASP A 438 3.93 -6.36 27.81
CA ASP A 438 5.01 -6.22 28.79
C ASP A 438 4.64 -6.78 30.18
N LYS A 439 5.47 -7.65 30.74
CA LYS A 439 5.25 -8.21 32.09
C LYS A 439 5.70 -7.27 33.22
N LEU A 440 6.62 -6.33 32.94
CA LEU A 440 7.20 -5.47 33.97
C LEU A 440 6.34 -4.22 34.21
N LEU A 441 5.55 -4.22 35.29
CA LEU A 441 4.64 -3.12 35.60
C LEU A 441 5.37 -1.78 35.82
N ALA A 442 6.54 -1.77 36.47
CA ALA A 442 7.34 -0.56 36.67
C ALA A 442 7.72 0.12 35.34
N ARG A 443 8.05 -0.69 34.33
CA ARG A 443 8.33 -0.22 32.96
C ARG A 443 7.07 0.36 32.31
N VAL A 444 5.94 -0.33 32.42
CA VAL A 444 4.65 0.17 31.88
C VAL A 444 4.26 1.50 32.54
N LYS A 445 4.41 1.64 33.86
CA LYS A 445 4.16 2.89 34.58
C LYS A 445 5.05 4.04 34.06
N ALA A 446 6.33 3.77 33.81
CA ALA A 446 7.25 4.75 33.21
C ALA A 446 6.82 5.20 31.81
N PHE A 447 6.33 4.27 30.99
CA PHE A 447 5.75 4.60 29.69
C PHE A 447 4.50 5.46 29.83
N VAL A 448 3.55 5.07 30.68
CA VAL A 448 2.31 5.82 30.91
C VAL A 448 2.62 7.26 31.33
N LYS A 449 3.53 7.45 32.29
CA LYS A 449 3.99 8.76 32.76
C LYS A 449 4.53 9.62 31.62
N ARG A 450 5.47 9.07 30.82
CA ARG A 450 6.05 9.79 29.68
C ARG A 450 5.03 10.06 28.58
N ILE A 451 4.11 9.14 28.31
CA ILE A 451 3.07 9.30 27.28
C ILE A 451 2.19 10.50 27.60
N VAL A 452 1.72 10.62 28.86
CA VAL A 452 0.91 11.77 29.30
C VAL A 452 1.71 13.07 29.22
N GLN A 453 2.99 13.06 29.63
CA GLN A 453 3.90 14.21 29.46
C GLN A 453 4.04 14.64 27.99
N THR A 454 4.23 13.68 27.08
CA THR A 454 4.38 13.97 25.65
C THR A 454 3.08 14.42 25.01
N ALA A 455 1.93 13.92 25.48
CA ALA A 455 0.61 14.31 24.96
C ALA A 455 0.37 15.82 25.08
N ALA A 456 1.00 16.50 26.05
CA ALA A 456 0.86 17.94 26.24
C ALA A 456 1.44 18.77 25.07
N HIS A 457 2.26 18.14 24.22
CA HIS A 457 2.90 18.77 23.05
C HIS A 457 2.24 18.36 21.72
N HIS A 458 1.10 17.66 21.78
CA HIS A 458 0.42 17.10 20.60
C HIS A 458 -0.95 17.73 20.36
N GLU A 459 -1.44 17.59 19.12
CA GLU A 459 -2.77 18.02 18.71
C GLU A 459 -3.88 17.18 19.38
N PRO A 460 -5.11 17.73 19.54
CA PRO A 460 -6.24 17.03 20.17
C PRO A 460 -6.51 15.60 19.65
N PRO A 461 -6.42 15.29 18.34
CA PRO A 461 -6.53 13.92 17.82
C PRO A 461 -5.66 12.90 18.53
N PHE A 462 -4.40 13.26 18.74
CA PHE A 462 -3.42 12.37 19.33
C PHE A 462 -3.70 12.20 20.84
N ILE A 463 -4.01 13.29 21.53
CA ILE A 463 -4.35 13.28 22.96
C ILE A 463 -5.57 12.36 23.22
N CYS A 464 -6.65 12.53 22.46
CA CYS A 464 -7.83 11.66 22.54
C CYS A 464 -7.46 10.18 22.32
N GLY A 465 -6.67 9.90 21.29
CA GLY A 465 -6.19 8.54 21.01
C GLY A 465 -5.35 7.94 22.15
N VAL A 466 -4.52 8.76 22.80
CA VAL A 466 -3.74 8.38 23.99
C VAL A 466 -4.66 8.02 25.14
N PHE A 467 -5.63 8.85 25.50
CA PHE A 467 -6.51 8.59 26.66
C PHE A 467 -7.42 7.38 26.45
N ILE A 468 -7.95 7.18 25.24
CA ILE A 468 -8.69 5.94 24.92
C ILE A 468 -7.79 4.71 25.06
N SER A 469 -6.56 4.78 24.57
CA SER A 469 -5.59 3.68 24.67
C SER A 469 -5.18 3.40 26.12
N LEU A 470 -4.98 4.45 26.93
CA LEU A 470 -4.65 4.34 28.35
C LEU A 470 -5.83 3.78 29.15
N SER A 471 -7.06 4.21 28.89
CA SER A 471 -8.26 3.65 29.53
C SER A 471 -8.34 2.13 29.31
N LYS A 472 -8.15 1.68 28.07
CA LYS A 472 -8.08 0.24 27.73
C LYS A 472 -6.91 -0.47 28.41
N LEU A 473 -5.74 0.15 28.48
CA LEU A 473 -4.57 -0.44 29.13
C LEU A 473 -4.75 -0.59 30.65
N ILE A 474 -5.37 0.39 31.31
CA ILE A 474 -5.68 0.37 32.75
C ILE A 474 -6.69 -0.75 33.08
N GLN A 475 -7.64 -1.02 32.17
CA GLN A 475 -8.56 -2.16 32.34
C GLN A 475 -7.81 -3.49 32.36
N GLU A 476 -6.86 -3.69 31.44
CA GLU A 476 -6.06 -4.93 31.39
C GLU A 476 -5.02 -5.01 32.51
N LYS A 477 -4.54 -3.86 33.00
CA LYS A 477 -3.51 -3.74 34.04
C LYS A 477 -3.99 -2.83 35.17
N PRO A 478 -4.84 -3.32 36.09
CA PRO A 478 -5.43 -2.49 37.16
C PRO A 478 -4.38 -1.88 38.10
N GLY A 479 -3.16 -2.45 38.16
CA GLY A 479 -2.03 -1.87 38.91
C GLY A 479 -1.57 -0.49 38.42
N LEU A 480 -2.05 -0.04 37.25
CA LEU A 480 -1.83 1.33 36.77
C LEU A 480 -2.70 2.36 37.50
N LYS A 481 -3.87 1.96 38.05
CA LYS A 481 -4.73 2.84 38.84
C LYS A 481 -4.03 3.42 40.07
N ALA A 482 -3.03 2.71 40.59
CA ALA A 482 -2.18 3.18 41.67
C ALA A 482 -1.56 4.56 41.39
N MET A 483 -1.21 4.85 40.13
CA MET A 483 -0.60 6.13 39.76
C MET A 483 -1.58 7.32 39.82
N MET A 484 -2.87 7.06 40.04
CA MET A 484 -3.92 8.08 40.08
C MET A 484 -4.58 8.14 41.47
N LEU A 485 -4.72 6.99 42.13
CA LEU A 485 -5.46 6.86 43.39
C LEU A 485 -4.57 6.78 44.64
N GLN A 486 -3.30 6.36 44.50
CA GLN A 486 -2.41 6.20 45.65
C GLN A 486 -1.53 7.46 45.83
N PRO A 487 -1.45 8.06 47.02
CA PRO A 487 -0.55 9.17 47.30
C PRO A 487 0.93 8.78 47.12
N GLU A 488 1.76 9.77 46.75
CA GLU A 488 3.22 9.59 46.70
C GLU A 488 3.76 9.34 48.13
N GLY A 489 4.65 8.36 48.29
CA GLY A 489 5.20 7.97 49.60
C GLY A 489 4.41 6.89 50.36
N TYR A 490 3.38 6.29 49.75
CA TYR A 490 2.62 5.17 50.34
C TYR A 490 3.37 3.83 50.16
N ASP A 491 4.49 3.64 50.86
CA ASP A 491 5.18 2.35 50.88
C ASP A 491 4.59 1.46 51.99
N VAL A 492 4.08 0.28 51.63
CA VAL A 492 3.50 -0.69 52.60
C VAL A 492 4.56 -1.13 53.62
N HIS A 493 5.85 -0.96 53.30
CA HIS A 493 6.95 -1.25 54.20
C HIS A 493 7.02 -0.31 55.42
N ASP A 494 6.55 0.95 55.31
CA ASP A 494 6.59 1.91 56.41
C ASP A 494 5.55 1.60 57.50
N ILE A 495 4.42 0.98 57.13
CA ILE A 495 3.36 0.58 58.08
C ILE A 495 3.85 -0.54 59.03
N VAL A 496 4.75 -1.42 58.57
CA VAL A 496 5.30 -2.52 59.39
C VAL A 496 6.30 -2.01 60.44
N LEU A 497 6.95 -0.87 60.17
CA LEU A 497 7.89 -0.24 61.10
C LEU A 497 7.16 0.62 62.15
N GLU A 498 6.09 1.33 61.77
CA GLU A 498 5.29 2.11 62.72
C GLU A 498 4.42 1.26 63.66
N SER A 499 3.97 0.09 63.21
CA SER A 499 3.14 -0.81 64.03
C SER A 499 3.92 -1.60 65.09
N LYS A 500 5.25 -1.73 64.95
CA LYS A 500 6.10 -2.41 65.94
C LYS A 500 6.67 -1.51 67.05
N THR A 501 6.56 -0.20 66.94
CA THR A 501 7.18 0.75 67.90
C THR A 501 6.22 1.35 68.92
N LYS A 502 4.91 1.09 68.85
CA LYS A 502 3.93 1.57 69.85
C LYS A 502 3.61 0.52 70.92
N LYS A 503 4.59 0.22 71.80
CA LYS A 503 4.30 -0.19 73.19
C LYS A 503 5.26 0.50 74.15
N SER A 504 4.66 1.19 75.13
CA SER A 504 5.25 1.72 76.37
C SER A 504 6.26 2.85 76.26
N LYS A 505 5.81 4.10 76.46
CA LYS A 505 6.15 4.88 77.67
C LYS A 505 5.41 6.22 77.70
N LYS A 506 4.75 6.43 78.84
CA LYS A 506 4.13 7.65 79.35
C LYS A 506 5.16 8.80 79.35
N ARG A 507 4.91 9.91 78.66
CA ARG A 507 5.61 11.18 78.92
C ARG A 507 4.68 12.38 78.75
N THR A 508 4.79 13.23 79.75
CA THR A 508 4.15 14.51 80.01
C THR A 508 4.57 15.59 79.03
N ILE A 509 3.68 16.56 78.86
CA ILE A 509 3.86 17.82 78.13
C ILE A 509 4.97 18.64 78.78
N THR A 510 6.05 18.92 78.04
CA THR A 510 6.75 20.21 77.96
C THR A 510 8.01 20.07 77.10
N ASP A 511 8.30 21.16 76.40
CA ASP A 511 9.52 21.53 75.71
C ASP A 511 9.72 21.16 74.24
N VAL A 512 10.13 22.22 73.56
CA VAL A 512 10.16 22.52 72.15
C VAL A 512 11.61 22.42 71.69
N ASP A 513 11.75 22.02 70.42
CA ASP A 513 12.95 22.08 69.56
C ASP A 513 14.03 20.98 69.63
N ALA A 514 14.44 20.65 68.39
CA ALA A 514 15.61 19.90 67.94
C ALA A 514 15.54 18.37 68.01
N ASP A 515 14.95 17.75 66.97
CA ASP A 515 15.66 16.70 66.21
C ASP A 515 15.01 16.48 64.81
N VAL A 516 15.44 17.28 63.83
CA VAL A 516 15.20 17.01 62.40
C VAL A 516 16.55 16.63 61.79
N SER A 517 16.99 15.41 62.04
CA SER A 517 18.08 14.81 61.25
C SER A 517 18.10 13.29 61.41
N ASN A 518 17.29 12.62 60.59
CA ASN A 518 17.64 11.35 59.92
C ASN A 518 16.47 10.93 59.01
N THR A 519 16.24 11.73 57.96
CA THR A 519 15.54 11.24 56.77
C THR A 519 16.57 10.54 55.89
N PRO A 520 16.34 9.29 55.44
CA PRO A 520 17.21 8.67 54.45
C PRO A 520 17.16 9.51 53.16
N ASP A 521 18.31 9.68 52.50
CA ASP A 521 18.52 10.52 51.32
C ASP A 521 17.29 10.59 50.36
N SER A 522 16.61 11.75 50.37
CA SER A 522 15.43 12.05 49.54
C SER A 522 15.72 12.11 48.04
N SER A 523 16.99 11.98 47.64
CA SER A 523 17.42 11.95 46.24
C SER A 523 17.13 10.62 45.53
N SER A 524 16.91 9.53 46.27
CA SER A 524 16.72 8.17 45.72
C SER A 524 15.28 7.84 45.28
N LEU A 525 14.31 8.70 45.62
CA LEU A 525 12.87 8.46 45.42
C LEU A 525 12.23 9.30 44.31
N LYS A 526 12.99 10.17 43.64
CA LYS A 526 12.47 11.12 42.65
C LYS A 526 12.36 10.48 41.26
N TYR A 527 11.26 10.75 40.54
CA TYR A 527 11.11 10.40 39.13
C TYR A 527 12.16 11.13 38.28
N ASP A 528 12.89 10.38 37.45
CA ASP A 528 13.90 10.91 36.53
C ASP A 528 13.46 10.70 35.07
N PRO A 529 12.99 11.76 34.38
CA PRO A 529 12.53 11.68 33.00
C PRO A 529 13.65 11.41 31.99
N HIS A 530 14.92 11.60 32.36
CA HIS A 530 16.07 11.41 31.45
C HIS A 530 16.66 10.00 31.52
N LYS A 531 16.13 9.12 32.37
CA LYS A 531 16.60 7.73 32.43
C LYS A 531 16.39 7.03 31.10
N ARG A 532 17.48 6.41 30.63
CA ARG A 532 17.50 5.64 29.38
C ARG A 532 16.63 4.38 29.50
N ALA A 533 16.77 3.66 30.61
CA ALA A 533 15.99 2.46 30.87
C ALA A 533 14.72 2.82 31.66
N PRO A 534 13.51 2.58 31.12
CA PRO A 534 12.25 3.03 31.70
C PRO A 534 12.01 2.47 33.11
N GLN A 535 12.43 1.23 33.38
CA GLN A 535 12.24 0.57 34.68
C GLN A 535 12.98 1.23 35.84
N TYR A 536 14.00 2.04 35.56
CA TYR A 536 14.78 2.77 36.57
C TYR A 536 14.41 4.26 36.64
N SER A 537 13.30 4.66 36.03
CA SER A 537 12.82 6.06 36.07
C SER A 537 12.13 6.42 37.39
N ASN A 538 11.82 5.46 38.25
CA ASN A 538 11.02 5.63 39.47
C ASN A 538 9.60 6.20 39.25
N ALA A 539 9.05 6.04 38.04
CA ALA A 539 7.69 6.51 37.72
C ALA A 539 6.60 5.78 38.53
N ASP A 540 6.91 4.60 39.05
CA ASP A 540 6.03 3.80 39.89
C ASP A 540 5.75 4.40 41.26
N LYS A 541 6.61 5.33 41.70
CA LYS A 541 6.52 6.04 42.99
C LYS A 541 5.88 7.43 42.88
N THR A 542 5.49 7.86 41.68
CA THR A 542 4.92 9.19 41.41
C THR A 542 3.51 9.09 40.84
N CYS A 543 2.69 10.10 41.13
CA CYS A 543 1.33 10.21 40.59
C CYS A 543 1.31 10.85 39.19
N LEU A 544 0.24 10.65 38.42
CA LEU A 544 0.03 11.23 37.08
C LEU A 544 -0.49 12.68 37.13
N TRP A 545 0.26 13.58 37.78
CA TRP A 545 -0.10 15.00 37.89
C TRP A 545 -0.24 15.72 36.54
N GLU A 546 0.46 15.25 35.50
CA GLU A 546 0.38 15.80 34.15
C GLU A 546 -0.97 15.56 33.48
N LEU A 547 -1.85 14.75 34.08
CA LEU A 547 -3.22 14.58 33.62
C LEU A 547 -4.09 15.80 33.97
N CYS A 548 -3.78 16.53 35.04
CA CYS A 548 -4.60 17.63 35.55
C CYS A 548 -4.84 18.76 34.53
N PRO A 549 -3.84 19.26 33.79
CA PRO A 549 -4.06 20.29 32.77
C PRO A 549 -5.02 19.87 31.65
N PHE A 550 -5.19 18.56 31.42
CA PHE A 550 -6.09 18.08 30.37
C PHE A 550 -7.56 18.09 30.79
N ILE A 551 -7.86 18.16 32.10
CA ILE A 551 -9.22 18.31 32.62
C ILE A 551 -9.83 19.63 32.12
N ASP A 552 -9.02 20.68 32.08
CA ASP A 552 -9.45 22.03 31.67
C ASP A 552 -9.01 22.36 30.23
N HIS A 553 -8.82 21.33 29.40
CA HIS A 553 -8.36 21.51 28.02
C HIS A 553 -9.45 22.15 27.14
N PHE A 554 -9.05 23.09 26.27
CA PHE A 554 -9.97 23.82 25.38
C PHE A 554 -10.84 22.91 24.49
N HIS A 555 -10.30 21.75 24.11
CA HIS A 555 -11.04 20.75 23.32
C HIS A 555 -11.94 19.90 24.23
N PRO A 556 -13.28 19.92 24.06
CA PRO A 556 -14.22 19.32 25.02
C PRO A 556 -14.10 17.80 25.13
N SER A 557 -13.77 17.09 24.03
CA SER A 557 -13.53 15.64 24.12
C SER A 557 -12.25 15.28 24.87
N VAL A 558 -11.23 16.17 24.88
CA VAL A 558 -9.99 15.92 25.62
C VAL A 558 -10.27 16.02 27.12
N SER A 559 -10.98 17.08 27.52
CA SER A 559 -11.48 17.28 28.88
C SER A 559 -12.32 16.09 29.34
N LEU A 560 -13.31 15.67 28.54
CA LEU A 560 -14.15 14.51 28.85
C LEU A 560 -13.34 13.22 29.01
N TYR A 561 -12.41 12.93 28.11
CA TYR A 561 -11.63 11.71 28.20
C TYR A 561 -10.64 11.74 29.38
N ALA A 562 -10.13 12.92 29.76
CA ALA A 562 -9.30 13.09 30.94
C ALA A 562 -10.09 12.86 32.24
N THR A 563 -11.30 13.42 32.36
CA THR A 563 -12.18 13.21 33.52
C THR A 563 -12.65 11.76 33.61
N GLN A 564 -13.07 11.16 32.49
CA GLN A 564 -13.43 9.74 32.45
C GLN A 564 -12.27 8.82 32.86
N LEU A 565 -11.04 9.16 32.46
CA LEU A 565 -9.85 8.41 32.87
C LEU A 565 -9.63 8.49 34.38
N LEU A 566 -9.83 9.68 34.98
CA LEU A 566 -9.73 9.92 36.44
C LEU A 566 -10.79 9.18 37.24
N ASP A 567 -12.05 9.26 36.80
CA ASP A 567 -13.18 8.63 37.46
C ASP A 567 -13.21 7.10 37.23
N GLY A 568 -12.34 6.59 36.36
CA GLY A 568 -12.30 5.18 35.98
C GLY A 568 -13.52 4.75 35.16
N ILE A 569 -14.21 5.69 34.52
CA ILE A 569 -15.37 5.47 33.67
C ILE A 569 -14.91 4.82 32.36
N GLN A 570 -15.69 3.86 31.87
CA GLN A 570 -15.34 3.07 30.70
C GLN A 570 -15.65 3.81 29.40
N ASN A 571 -14.63 3.93 28.54
CA ASN A 571 -14.80 4.45 27.19
C ASN A 571 -15.07 3.28 26.24
N THR A 572 -16.29 3.20 25.72
CA THR A 572 -16.71 2.19 24.72
C THR A 572 -16.28 2.55 23.31
N THR A 573 -15.79 3.77 23.09
CA THR A 573 -15.40 4.29 21.77
C THR A 573 -14.10 3.65 21.28
N GLU A 574 -14.07 3.28 19.99
CA GLU A 574 -12.82 2.89 19.35
C GLU A 574 -11.91 4.11 19.13
N PRO A 575 -10.58 3.98 19.32
CA PRO A 575 -9.65 5.09 19.11
C PRO A 575 -9.54 5.40 17.61
N ASP A 576 -10.30 6.37 17.13
CA ASP A 576 -10.14 6.94 15.80
C ASP A 576 -9.61 8.38 15.89
N LEU A 577 -8.37 8.58 15.43
CA LEU A 577 -7.73 9.89 15.42
C LEU A 577 -8.43 10.85 14.44
N GLN A 578 -9.10 10.35 13.40
CA GLN A 578 -9.69 11.21 12.36
C GLN A 578 -10.88 12.02 12.87
N LEU A 579 -11.65 11.47 13.81
CA LEU A 579 -12.85 12.10 14.38
C LEU A 579 -12.58 13.43 15.08
N HIS A 580 -11.38 13.61 15.61
CA HIS A 580 -11.00 14.77 16.40
C HIS A 580 -10.15 15.79 15.61
N THR A 581 -10.04 15.62 14.29
CA THR A 581 -9.26 16.53 13.44
C THR A 581 -10.04 17.81 13.13
N LEU A 582 -9.31 18.92 12.91
CA LEU A 582 -9.92 20.18 12.48
C LEU A 582 -10.69 20.03 11.15
N SER A 583 -10.18 19.22 10.21
CA SER A 583 -10.89 18.96 8.95
C SER A 583 -12.26 18.34 9.19
N HIS A 584 -12.32 17.29 10.02
CA HIS A 584 -13.57 16.64 10.38
C HIS A 584 -14.52 17.58 11.13
N PHE A 585 -14.00 18.40 12.05
CA PHE A 585 -14.78 19.42 12.74
C PHE A 585 -15.38 20.47 11.78
N LEU A 586 -14.60 20.94 10.80
CA LEU A 586 -15.07 21.89 9.78
C LEU A 586 -16.06 21.26 8.80
N GLU A 587 -15.88 19.98 8.44
CA GLU A 587 -16.82 19.25 7.58
C GLU A 587 -18.23 19.21 8.18
N ARG A 588 -18.34 19.16 9.53
CA ARG A 588 -19.63 19.23 10.23
C ARG A 588 -20.38 20.56 10.00
N PHE A 589 -19.69 21.66 9.70
CA PHE A 589 -20.33 22.93 9.28
C PHE A 589 -20.78 22.94 7.82
N VAL A 590 -20.07 22.21 6.94
CA VAL A 590 -20.26 22.28 5.48
C VAL A 590 -21.50 21.51 5.01
N TYR A 591 -22.00 20.54 5.79
CA TYR A 591 -23.20 19.78 5.46
C TYR A 591 -24.50 20.59 5.63
N ARG A 592 -24.69 21.54 4.71
CA ARG A 592 -25.97 22.16 4.39
C ARG A 592 -26.83 21.13 3.65
N ASN A 593 -27.53 20.29 4.41
CA ASN A 593 -28.39 19.19 3.97
C ASN A 593 -27.68 18.11 3.13
N PRO A 594 -27.45 16.89 3.66
CA PRO A 594 -27.06 15.79 2.80
C PRO A 594 -28.13 15.62 1.72
N LYS A 595 -27.75 15.71 0.44
CA LYS A 595 -28.64 15.35 -0.67
C LYS A 595 -29.11 13.93 -0.37
N LYS A 596 -30.42 13.71 -0.22
CA LYS A 596 -31.01 12.37 -0.10
C LYS A 596 -30.41 11.50 -1.20
N LYS A 597 -29.55 10.56 -0.83
CA LYS A 597 -29.03 9.56 -1.76
C LYS A 597 -30.15 8.54 -1.91
N ASP A 598 -30.78 8.52 -3.07
CA ASP A 598 -31.64 7.41 -3.46
C ASP A 598 -30.80 6.13 -3.43
N MET A 599 -31.17 5.20 -2.53
CA MET A 599 -30.67 3.83 -2.56
C MET A 599 -31.13 3.20 -3.88
N LYS A 600 -30.20 3.09 -4.84
CA LYS A 600 -30.25 2.03 -5.84
C LYS A 600 -29.15 1.04 -5.52
N GLU A 601 -29.58 -0.16 -5.14
CA GLU A 601 -28.76 -1.35 -5.04
C GLU A 601 -27.92 -1.53 -6.30
N THR A 602 -26.60 -1.51 -6.16
CA THR A 602 -25.71 -2.25 -7.04
C THR A 602 -24.64 -2.89 -6.15
N VAL A 603 -24.59 -4.21 -6.22
CA VAL A 603 -23.73 -5.09 -5.45
C VAL A 603 -22.29 -4.96 -5.93
N ALA A 604 -21.38 -4.56 -5.05
CA ALA A 604 -19.97 -4.87 -5.15
C ALA A 604 -19.39 -5.08 -3.73
N ILE A 605 -19.06 -6.32 -3.45
CA ILE A 605 -18.52 -6.83 -2.19
C ILE A 605 -17.05 -6.40 -2.09
N THR A 606 -16.69 -5.65 -1.05
CA THR A 606 -15.43 -5.81 -0.30
C THR A 606 -15.46 -4.95 0.97
N ASN A 607 -15.39 -5.63 2.11
CA ASN A 607 -15.03 -5.16 3.46
C ASN A 607 -15.89 -4.04 4.09
N LYS A 608 -17.12 -4.40 4.48
CA LYS A 608 -17.77 -3.77 5.64
C LYS A 608 -17.36 -4.52 6.90
N ALA A 609 -16.36 -4.01 7.61
CA ALA A 609 -16.29 -4.21 9.05
C ALA A 609 -17.29 -3.22 9.67
N SER A 610 -18.21 -3.76 10.44
CA SER A 610 -19.27 -3.08 11.16
C SER A 610 -18.71 -2.14 12.21
N THR A 611 -18.57 -0.87 11.89
CA THR A 611 -18.63 0.21 12.88
C THR A 611 -20.08 0.68 12.95
N SER A 612 -20.67 0.57 14.14
CA SER A 612 -21.96 1.14 14.48
C SER A 612 -21.93 2.62 14.17
N ALA A 613 -22.52 3.00 13.04
CA ALA A 613 -22.84 4.38 12.73
C ALA A 613 -23.90 4.83 13.75
N ASN A 614 -23.46 5.41 14.86
CA ASN A 614 -24.30 6.33 15.60
C ASN A 614 -24.73 7.39 14.60
N MET A 615 -26.03 7.51 14.42
CA MET A 615 -26.70 8.44 13.55
C MET A 615 -26.26 9.85 13.95
N GLU A 616 -25.20 10.38 13.33
CA GLU A 616 -24.72 11.74 13.57
C GLU A 616 -25.87 12.70 13.22
N VAL A 617 -26.53 13.21 14.26
CA VAL A 617 -27.57 14.23 14.11
C VAL A 617 -26.92 15.42 13.43
N ASN A 618 -27.51 15.85 12.31
CA ASN A 618 -26.98 16.98 11.56
C ASN A 618 -27.04 18.22 12.47
N VAL A 619 -25.87 18.77 12.82
CA VAL A 619 -25.72 19.96 13.69
C VAL A 619 -26.40 21.21 13.10
N ASN A 620 -26.74 21.18 11.81
CA ASN A 620 -27.49 22.23 11.10
C ASN A 620 -29.02 22.04 11.13
N SER A 621 -29.55 21.05 11.84
CA SER A 621 -31.01 20.80 11.93
C SER A 621 -31.67 21.62 13.04
N GLU A 622 -32.91 22.07 12.82
CA GLU A 622 -33.70 22.77 13.85
C GLU A 622 -34.02 21.86 15.06
N GLU A 623 -34.04 20.54 14.87
CA GLU A 623 -34.23 19.55 15.93
C GLU A 623 -33.04 19.53 16.89
N PHE A 624 -31.82 19.56 16.36
CA PHE A 624 -30.59 19.64 17.13
C PHE A 624 -30.45 20.96 17.92
N TRP A 625 -31.03 22.07 17.44
CA TRP A 625 -30.97 23.35 18.17
C TRP A 625 -31.96 23.44 19.34
N ARG A 626 -32.92 22.51 19.41
CA ARG A 626 -33.98 22.47 20.43
C ARG A 626 -33.74 21.39 21.48
N THR A 627 -32.73 20.54 21.31
CA THR A 627 -32.33 19.57 22.33
C THR A 627 -31.84 20.29 23.58
N LYS A 628 -32.05 19.72 24.77
CA LYS A 628 -31.45 20.27 25.99
C LYS A 628 -29.93 20.08 25.94
N ILE A 629 -29.18 21.04 26.48
CA ILE A 629 -27.70 21.03 26.47
C ILE A 629 -27.14 19.74 27.10
N GLU A 630 -27.84 19.18 28.10
CA GLU A 630 -27.48 17.95 28.81
C GLU A 630 -27.54 16.70 27.92
N ASP A 631 -28.40 16.70 26.89
CA ASP A 631 -28.61 15.55 25.99
C ASP A 631 -27.71 15.64 24.74
N VAL A 632 -26.92 16.71 24.60
CA VAL A 632 -26.04 16.94 23.45
C VAL A 632 -24.69 16.23 23.69
N PRO A 633 -24.21 15.41 22.73
CA PRO A 633 -22.87 14.83 22.81
C PRO A 633 -21.81 15.90 23.04
N VAL A 634 -20.81 15.60 23.88
CA VAL A 634 -19.81 16.59 24.33
C VAL A 634 -19.01 17.21 23.18
N ASP A 635 -18.74 16.42 22.13
CA ASP A 635 -18.11 16.88 20.89
C ASP A 635 -19.00 17.80 20.04
N GLN A 636 -20.29 17.93 20.41
CA GLN A 636 -21.31 18.70 19.70
C GLN A 636 -21.85 19.91 20.50
N ILE A 637 -21.50 20.03 21.79
CA ILE A 637 -21.92 21.14 22.67
C ILE A 637 -21.53 22.51 22.08
N PHE A 638 -20.35 22.60 21.46
CA PHE A 638 -19.91 23.82 20.77
C PHE A 638 -20.91 24.27 19.70
N PHE A 639 -21.33 23.34 18.82
CA PHE A 639 -22.29 23.65 17.76
C PHE A 639 -23.64 24.08 18.34
N HIS A 640 -24.11 23.40 19.37
CA HIS A 640 -25.35 23.76 20.06
C HIS A 640 -25.26 25.19 20.64
N LYS A 641 -24.24 25.49 21.46
CA LYS A 641 -24.02 26.83 22.03
C LYS A 641 -23.91 27.91 20.95
N TYR A 642 -23.14 27.66 19.89
CA TYR A 642 -22.96 28.57 18.77
C TYR A 642 -24.28 28.90 18.06
N PHE A 643 -25.06 27.88 17.67
CA PHE A 643 -26.33 28.10 16.98
C PHE A 643 -27.40 28.72 17.89
N THR A 644 -27.47 28.34 19.17
CA THR A 644 -28.38 28.95 20.15
C THR A 644 -28.05 30.43 20.39
N GLN A 645 -26.77 30.79 20.53
CA GLN A 645 -26.35 32.19 20.72
C GLN A 645 -26.67 33.04 19.47
N LYS A 646 -26.47 32.49 18.28
CA LYS A 646 -26.78 33.16 17.00
C LYS A 646 -28.29 33.35 16.77
N LEU A 647 -29.11 32.38 17.16
CA LEU A 647 -30.57 32.51 17.14
C LEU A 647 -31.04 33.57 18.14
N SER A 648 -30.38 33.69 19.30
CA SER A 648 -30.71 34.69 20.31
C SER A 648 -30.34 36.12 19.88
N SER A 649 -29.22 36.32 19.17
CA SER A 649 -28.78 37.63 18.69
C SER A 649 -29.60 38.14 17.49
N GLU A 650 -30.06 37.25 16.59
CA GLU A 650 -31.02 37.60 15.52
C GLU A 650 -32.42 37.96 16.05
N GLY A 651 -32.83 37.41 17.20
CA GLY A 651 -34.09 37.75 17.87
C GLY A 651 -34.13 39.21 18.38
N VAL A 652 -32.98 39.72 18.84
CA VAL A 652 -32.85 41.08 19.38
C VAL A 652 -32.86 42.14 18.26
N THR A 653 -32.22 41.86 17.12
CA THR A 653 -32.23 42.77 15.95
C THR A 653 -33.61 42.87 15.29
N ARG A 654 -34.42 41.80 15.33
CA ARG A 654 -35.82 41.81 14.86
C ARG A 654 -36.75 42.68 15.71
N LYS A 655 -36.54 42.76 17.04
CA LYS A 655 -37.33 43.63 17.93
C LYS A 655 -37.08 45.11 17.63
N LYS A 656 -35.82 45.51 17.44
CA LYS A 656 -35.44 46.89 17.08
C LYS A 656 -35.94 47.34 15.70
N LYS A 657 -36.11 46.41 14.75
CA LYS A 657 -36.60 46.71 13.38
C LYS A 657 -38.13 46.79 13.27
N LYS A 658 -38.88 46.33 14.28
CA LYS A 658 -40.36 46.32 14.29
C LYS A 658 -40.98 47.65 14.77
N GLU A 659 -40.24 48.47 15.52
CA GLU A 659 -40.70 49.80 15.97
C GLU A 659 -40.50 50.91 14.92
N ARG A 660 -39.78 50.66 13.81
CA ARG A 660 -39.47 51.66 12.78
C ARG A 660 -40.18 51.50 11.43
N LYS A 661 -41.17 50.60 11.31
CA LYS A 661 -41.92 50.39 10.06
C LYS A 661 -43.42 50.58 10.22
N VAL A 662 -43.84 51.82 10.46
CA VAL A 662 -45.14 52.36 10.03
C VAL A 662 -44.84 53.57 9.16
N ALA A 663 -44.48 53.32 7.90
CA ALA A 663 -44.67 54.24 6.77
C ALA A 663 -44.04 53.60 5.54
N ASP A 664 -44.94 53.34 4.60
CA ASP A 664 -44.73 53.26 3.16
C ASP A 664 -43.97 52.10 2.53
N ASN A 665 -44.52 51.74 1.38
CA ASN A 665 -44.35 50.54 0.62
C ASN A 665 -43.85 50.98 -0.75
N ASP A 666 -42.58 50.72 -1.08
CA ASP A 666 -42.25 50.27 -2.43
C ASP A 666 -40.85 49.67 -2.54
N LYS A 667 -40.73 48.78 -3.53
CA LYS A 667 -39.67 47.82 -3.75
C LYS A 667 -38.47 48.47 -4.44
N GLU A 668 -37.27 48.23 -3.92
CA GLU A 668 -36.04 48.29 -4.71
C GLU A 668 -34.97 47.34 -4.17
N THR A 669 -33.95 47.11 -4.98
CA THR A 669 -33.38 45.79 -5.30
C THR A 669 -32.03 45.59 -4.63
N ASP A 670 -31.97 44.83 -3.54
CA ASP A 670 -30.76 44.65 -2.73
C ASP A 670 -29.96 43.38 -3.12
N SER A 671 -29.81 43.11 -4.43
CA SER A 671 -29.21 41.87 -4.94
C SER A 671 -27.91 42.04 -5.72
N GLU A 672 -27.33 43.24 -5.78
CA GLU A 672 -26.10 43.50 -6.55
C GLU A 672 -24.86 43.77 -5.65
N GLU A 673 -25.04 44.24 -4.42
CA GLU A 673 -23.90 44.59 -3.53
C GLU A 673 -23.15 43.36 -2.98
N GLU A 674 -23.85 42.24 -2.72
CA GLU A 674 -23.20 41.03 -2.16
C GLU A 674 -22.34 40.27 -3.18
N GLU A 675 -22.69 40.28 -4.48
CA GLU A 675 -21.86 39.66 -5.53
C GLU A 675 -20.61 40.49 -5.87
N GLU A 676 -20.64 41.80 -5.61
CA GLU A 676 -19.53 42.71 -5.84
C GLU A 676 -18.46 42.58 -4.73
N ILE A 677 -18.89 42.40 -3.47
CA ILE A 677 -18.01 42.13 -2.33
C ILE A 677 -17.30 40.77 -2.47
N TRP A 678 -18.00 39.73 -2.95
CA TRP A 678 -17.39 38.43 -3.22
C TRP A 678 -16.36 38.48 -4.36
N ARG A 679 -16.56 39.31 -5.39
CA ARG A 679 -15.58 39.49 -6.47
C ARG A 679 -14.35 40.27 -6.02
N ALA A 680 -14.51 41.28 -5.17
CA ALA A 680 -13.40 42.04 -4.61
C ALA A 680 -12.49 41.19 -3.70
N ILE A 681 -13.07 40.30 -2.89
CA ILE A 681 -12.32 39.40 -1.98
C ILE A 681 -11.55 38.30 -2.75
N VAL A 682 -12.07 37.86 -3.90
CA VAL A 682 -11.40 36.86 -4.75
C VAL A 682 -10.28 37.49 -5.59
N ALA A 683 -10.38 38.79 -5.90
CA ALA A 683 -9.36 39.53 -6.63
C ALA A 683 -8.11 39.85 -5.78
N ASP A 684 -8.22 39.83 -4.45
CA ASP A 684 -7.16 40.27 -3.52
C ASP A 684 -6.33 39.12 -2.91
N ARG A 685 -6.37 37.92 -3.52
CA ARG A 685 -5.50 36.81 -3.11
C ARG A 685 -4.19 36.79 -3.91
N PRO A 686 -3.01 36.73 -3.26
CA PRO A 686 -1.72 36.76 -3.94
C PRO A 686 -1.51 35.56 -4.87
N GLU A 687 -0.97 35.85 -6.06
CA GLU A 687 -0.70 34.89 -7.12
C GLU A 687 0.43 33.93 -6.73
N ASP A 688 0.08 32.70 -6.35
CA ASP A 688 0.92 31.55 -6.67
C ASP A 688 0.10 30.25 -6.63
N LYS A 689 0.22 29.48 -7.72
CA LYS A 689 -0.46 28.19 -8.03
C LYS A 689 -1.79 28.27 -8.77
N ARG A 690 -1.78 28.90 -9.95
CA ARG A 690 -2.80 28.69 -10.99
C ARG A 690 -2.33 27.61 -11.97
N ALA A 691 -2.50 26.34 -11.63
CA ALA A 691 -2.42 25.25 -12.62
C ALA A 691 -3.75 25.12 -13.36
N LYS A 692 -3.72 25.44 -14.66
CA LYS A 692 -4.84 25.39 -15.60
C LYS A 692 -5.48 23.99 -15.63
N ILE A 693 -6.76 23.89 -15.28
CA ILE A 693 -7.66 22.85 -15.78
C ILE A 693 -8.82 23.54 -16.45
N LYS A 694 -8.84 23.50 -17.78
CA LYS A 694 -10.02 23.83 -18.59
C LYS A 694 -10.95 22.62 -18.55
N VAL A 695 -12.19 22.82 -18.14
CA VAL A 695 -13.30 21.92 -18.48
C VAL A 695 -14.39 22.80 -19.08
N ASP A 696 -14.56 22.67 -20.39
CA ASP A 696 -15.71 23.16 -21.13
C ASP A 696 -16.94 22.37 -20.70
N THR A 697 -18.06 23.03 -20.37
CA THR A 697 -19.38 22.41 -20.52
C THR A 697 -20.50 23.43 -20.66
N ALA A 698 -20.93 23.53 -21.92
CA ALA A 698 -22.25 23.83 -22.49
C ALA A 698 -23.39 24.28 -21.56
N GLU A 699 -23.99 25.40 -21.94
CA GLU A 699 -25.36 25.79 -21.65
C GLU A 699 -26.36 24.73 -22.12
N SER A 700 -27.35 24.40 -21.29
CA SER A 700 -28.68 24.05 -21.80
C SER A 700 -29.78 24.40 -20.78
N GLN A 701 -30.84 24.94 -21.35
CA GLN A 701 -31.99 25.53 -20.70
C GLN A 701 -32.92 24.46 -20.11
N SER A 702 -33.41 24.65 -18.89
CA SER A 702 -34.79 24.27 -18.53
C SER A 702 -35.24 25.01 -17.26
N LYS A 703 -35.81 26.20 -17.48
CA LYS A 703 -36.60 26.93 -16.48
C LYS A 703 -37.98 26.29 -16.35
N GLY A 704 -38.48 26.23 -15.12
CA GLY A 704 -39.92 26.20 -14.85
C GLY A 704 -40.40 24.99 -14.07
N LYS A 705 -40.23 24.99 -12.74
CA LYS A 705 -41.14 24.37 -11.74
C LYS A 705 -40.63 24.37 -10.28
N ARG A 706 -39.51 25.05 -9.96
CA ARG A 706 -38.92 25.07 -8.60
C ARG A 706 -39.04 26.39 -7.82
N LYS A 707 -39.85 27.36 -8.27
CA LYS A 707 -39.92 28.70 -7.61
C LYS A 707 -40.83 28.77 -6.37
N SER A 708 -41.80 27.88 -6.16
CA SER A 708 -42.72 28.00 -5.01
C SER A 708 -42.21 27.42 -3.68
N LYS A 709 -41.20 26.54 -3.69
CA LYS A 709 -40.61 25.97 -2.45
C LYS A 709 -39.46 26.79 -1.84
N ARG A 710 -38.99 27.86 -2.51
CA ARG A 710 -37.84 28.68 -2.07
C ARG A 710 -38.20 29.92 -1.23
N GLN A 711 -39.47 30.12 -0.90
CA GLN A 711 -39.89 31.29 -0.10
C GLN A 711 -39.79 31.08 1.43
N LYS A 712 -39.54 29.86 1.92
CA LYS A 712 -39.43 29.57 3.37
C LYS A 712 -38.00 29.39 3.91
N LEU A 713 -36.94 29.55 3.11
CA LEU A 713 -35.54 29.35 3.53
C LEU A 713 -34.66 30.59 3.29
N LYS A 714 -35.05 31.75 3.83
CA LYS A 714 -34.29 33.02 3.70
C LYS A 714 -33.79 33.62 5.02
N HIS A 715 -33.79 32.86 6.11
CA HIS A 715 -33.16 33.28 7.35
C HIS A 715 -32.27 32.16 7.86
N LEU A 716 -30.99 32.17 7.47
CA LEU A 716 -29.93 31.50 8.21
C LEU A 716 -28.66 32.36 8.06
N PRO A 717 -28.07 32.84 9.15
CA PRO A 717 -27.04 33.88 9.11
C PRO A 717 -25.68 33.38 8.61
N THR A 718 -25.03 34.22 7.82
CA THR A 718 -23.67 34.12 7.27
C THR A 718 -22.58 34.28 8.36
N PHE A 719 -21.32 34.01 7.99
CA PHE A 719 -20.14 33.85 8.88
C PHE A 719 -19.88 35.04 9.82
N ALA A 720 -19.34 34.75 11.02
CA ALA A 720 -18.81 35.74 11.96
C ALA A 720 -17.38 36.16 11.54
N SER A 721 -17.02 37.41 11.81
CA SER A 721 -15.72 38.00 11.48
C SER A 721 -14.62 37.48 12.42
N PHE A 722 -13.35 37.68 12.05
CA PHE A 722 -12.20 37.31 12.88
C PHE A 722 -12.24 37.97 14.28
N ASP A 723 -12.73 39.21 14.36
CA ASP A 723 -12.86 39.95 15.61
C ASP A 723 -13.97 39.37 16.52
N ASP A 724 -15.02 38.78 15.94
CA ASP A 724 -16.06 38.08 16.70
C ASP A 724 -15.52 36.79 17.36
N TYR A 725 -14.54 36.13 16.74
CA TYR A 725 -13.90 34.94 17.33
C TYR A 725 -12.92 35.28 18.46
N ALA A 726 -12.21 36.40 18.35
CA ALA A 726 -11.27 36.84 19.39
C ALA A 726 -12.00 37.18 20.71
N SER A 727 -13.17 37.85 20.62
CA SER A 727 -13.95 38.23 21.81
C SER A 727 -14.60 37.06 22.57
N MET A 728 -14.77 35.89 21.93
CA MET A 728 -15.39 34.72 22.56
C MET A 728 -14.38 33.76 23.22
N LEU A 729 -13.08 34.03 23.09
CA LEU A 729 -12.02 33.21 23.68
C LEU A 729 -11.50 33.78 25.03
N ASP A 730 -11.92 34.98 25.40
CA ASP A 730 -11.47 35.68 26.61
C ASP A 730 -12.45 35.58 27.81
N ASP A 731 -13.56 34.84 27.69
CA ASP A 731 -14.54 34.55 28.77
C ASP A 731 -14.52 33.08 29.25
#